data_AF-A0A517Y9Z9-F1
#
_entry.id   AF-A0A517Y9Z9-F1
#
_cell.length_a   1.000
_cell.length_b   1.000
_cell.length_c   1.000
_cell.angle_alpha   90.00
_cell.angle_beta   90.00
_cell.angle_gamma   90.00
#
_symmetry.space_group_name_H-M   'P 1'
#
loop_
_entity.id
_entity.type
_entity.pdbx_description
1 polymer ?
#
loop_
_entity_poly.entity_id
_entity_poly.type
_entity_poly.pdbx_seq_one_letter_code
_entity_poly.pdbx_strand_id
1 'polypeptide(L)'
;MRGINPHARRTSPMWYLLGVAIVLVFGASATLGTLWAAGVPLQFWAVAKPPRIQIPVNARPVAAYAVVTREDLIDTQKRAIASIELRPEQIVGIGAKFTDDKGEPAESAVKEVLEDNGQFTLVVASGQKVPLGRVRELGGALMSVNDIIGRVVGKDKNPGLAFNESSFLPKGTRPGLAGATPPGMQSITLESSKITGLHGLKLGDTIDLIASIPHEFLGEFDPTHRQRRGVVYVNKGKGTDDSSQPFAERTIAQGALIISPVRIRQKPSTTSSLTQGQKVQNIPVEEVVLALMPADLSHVKKAIDKGLNVIAVAQSGRGGEGAPVATPEPATKLAVAFPLVKRTIPAFQRITDQDFIDPVTRRPEFSYVDPDVATQRKLVPYDFLLGRVASRDIDVGSVISETELAQQGAQGGIGSVIPADRQAVVVDAHRIVGADMLSVGDRLDVLGSFALELERSVVETERVGDVARNRNFSESIERKTELAWSDSLGHRSEHWFVAIDAHVVAIARSLDSSAASAAPTARPVSSLTLAVRLKDAEAIAQAAAMDKKIVLTAAFRSNLPTAHSPDLTSVPICSVGLRAFEALDAWSPAVLRPAMSFVSNDVVAARQIITDLRPYAGRVLSRNKQPGDYFTTADFLPEDAKPGVAAGIAAGHRGFLVAKDQLAGLDVIQQGSRVDVLAASELNFPDNYDVAPEMIARGRVEVAAQNVEVVQVYKEPNRGVVAAVLAIPVEEASRFEASLAADGELRVVPRSQTVFIAAPQANAASDVITAADPLVGAKFLEQLVGSQRRVSVFPATVKP
;
A
#
# COMPACT_ATOMS: atom_id res chain seq x y z
N MET A 1 38.54 -74.89 95.01
CA MET A 1 39.97 -74.90 95.41
C MET A 1 40.74 -74.02 94.44
N ARG A 2 41.57 -73.10 94.98
CA ARG A 2 42.78 -72.43 94.44
C ARG A 2 42.89 -72.30 92.90
N GLY A 3 43.09 -71.15 92.27
CA GLY A 3 43.73 -69.89 92.66
C GLY A 3 44.55 -69.39 91.45
N ILE A 4 45.01 -68.14 91.54
CA ILE A 4 46.10 -67.51 90.74
C ILE A 4 45.67 -66.78 89.44
N ASN A 5 45.47 -65.46 89.60
CA ASN A 5 45.91 -64.40 88.66
C ASN A 5 47.46 -64.41 88.62
N PRO A 6 48.19 -64.02 87.55
CA PRO A 6 48.12 -62.64 87.07
C PRO A 6 48.60 -62.30 85.61
N HIS A 7 48.43 -61.01 85.27
CA HIS A 7 49.21 -60.13 84.39
C HIS A 7 49.01 -60.10 82.85
N ALA A 8 48.23 -59.07 82.45
CA ALA A 8 48.65 -57.90 81.67
C ALA A 8 49.13 -58.07 80.21
N ARG A 9 48.37 -57.45 79.28
CA ARG A 9 48.87 -56.49 78.28
C ARG A 9 47.73 -55.57 77.85
N ARG A 10 47.83 -54.30 78.21
CA ARG A 10 46.93 -53.22 77.80
C ARG A 10 47.30 -52.84 76.36
N THR A 11 46.68 -53.48 75.38
CA THR A 11 46.66 -53.01 73.99
C THR A 11 45.54 -51.98 73.87
N SER A 12 45.90 -50.73 73.58
CA SER A 12 44.91 -49.66 73.45
C SER A 12 44.02 -49.93 72.22
N PRO A 13 42.68 -49.83 72.35
CA PRO A 13 41.74 -50.10 71.25
C PRO A 13 41.78 -49.06 70.12
N MET A 14 42.62 -48.03 70.24
CA MET A 14 42.73 -46.93 69.29
C MET A 14 43.35 -47.36 67.95
N TRP A 15 44.28 -48.32 67.94
CA TRP A 15 44.91 -48.80 66.71
C TRP A 15 43.99 -49.68 65.85
N TYR A 16 43.09 -50.45 66.48
CA TYR A 16 42.10 -51.24 65.74
C TYR A 16 41.03 -50.34 65.10
N LEU A 17 40.59 -49.28 65.79
CA LEU A 17 39.66 -48.32 65.20
C LEU A 17 40.28 -47.51 64.06
N LEU A 18 41.56 -47.13 64.17
CA LEU A 18 42.29 -46.46 63.09
C LEU A 18 42.49 -47.39 61.88
N GLY A 19 42.84 -48.67 62.12
CA GLY A 19 42.99 -49.66 61.06
C GLY A 19 41.68 -49.94 60.31
N VAL A 20 40.56 -50.06 61.03
CA VAL A 20 39.23 -50.27 60.42
C VAL A 20 38.77 -49.03 59.65
N ALA A 21 39.01 -47.82 60.17
CA ALA A 21 38.69 -46.58 59.47
C ALA A 21 39.48 -46.44 58.16
N ILE A 22 40.78 -46.77 58.16
CA ILE A 22 41.61 -46.74 56.96
C ILE A 22 41.11 -47.77 55.93
N VAL A 23 40.81 -49.00 56.34
CA VAL A 23 40.28 -50.03 55.42
C VAL A 23 38.92 -49.64 54.84
N LEU A 24 38.02 -49.03 55.61
CA LEU A 24 36.73 -48.54 55.09
C LEU A 24 36.90 -47.39 54.11
N VAL A 25 37.81 -46.45 54.38
CA VAL A 25 38.07 -45.32 53.48
C VAL A 25 38.72 -45.79 52.17
N PHE A 26 39.68 -46.73 52.23
CA PHE A 26 40.31 -47.31 51.04
C PHE A 26 39.38 -48.25 50.27
N GLY A 27 38.50 -48.99 50.96
CA GLY A 27 37.47 -49.82 50.32
C GLY A 27 36.41 -48.98 49.60
N ALA A 28 35.97 -47.87 50.21
CA ALA A 28 35.05 -46.93 49.60
C ALA A 28 35.67 -46.18 48.40
N SER A 29 36.95 -45.80 48.48
CA SER A 29 37.63 -45.14 47.37
C SER A 29 37.93 -46.10 46.21
N ALA A 30 38.26 -47.36 46.49
CA ALA A 30 38.46 -48.37 45.45
C ALA A 30 37.15 -48.73 44.71
N THR A 31 36.03 -48.79 45.44
CA THR A 31 34.70 -49.01 44.82
C THR A 31 34.23 -47.79 44.01
N LEU A 32 34.49 -46.56 44.47
CA LEU A 32 34.25 -45.36 43.66
C LEU A 32 35.13 -45.32 42.41
N GLY A 33 36.43 -45.65 42.54
CA GLY A 33 37.39 -45.64 41.43
C GLY A 33 37.05 -46.68 40.35
N THR A 34 36.57 -47.86 40.76
CA THR A 34 36.14 -48.90 39.81
C THR A 34 34.84 -48.54 39.10
N LEU A 35 33.87 -47.90 39.79
CA LEU A 35 32.66 -47.38 39.14
C LEU A 35 32.98 -46.25 38.13
N TRP A 36 33.92 -45.37 38.47
CA TRP A 36 34.37 -44.32 37.56
C TRP A 36 35.08 -44.89 36.31
N ALA A 37 35.99 -45.86 36.51
CA ALA A 37 36.67 -46.54 35.40
C ALA A 37 35.72 -47.36 34.51
N ALA A 38 34.61 -47.87 35.05
CA ALA A 38 33.57 -48.56 34.30
C ALA A 38 32.61 -47.61 33.55
N GLY A 39 32.85 -46.28 33.59
CA GLY A 39 32.03 -45.29 32.91
C GLY A 39 30.65 -45.11 33.55
N VAL A 40 30.43 -45.57 34.79
CA VAL A 40 29.18 -45.38 35.50
C VAL A 40 29.13 -43.93 36.00
N PRO A 41 28.19 -43.09 35.52
CA PRO A 41 28.11 -41.70 35.94
C PRO A 41 27.73 -41.62 37.42
N LEU A 42 28.71 -41.26 38.25
CA LEU A 42 28.53 -41.04 39.69
C LEU A 42 27.66 -39.79 39.91
N GLN A 43 26.42 -39.97 40.36
CA GLN A 43 25.40 -38.92 40.43
C GLN A 43 25.76 -37.70 41.30
N PHE A 44 26.72 -37.82 42.22
CA PHE A 44 27.12 -36.72 43.10
C PHE A 44 27.91 -35.59 42.40
N TRP A 45 28.34 -35.79 41.15
CA TRP A 45 28.96 -34.75 40.30
C TRP A 45 28.05 -34.27 39.17
N ALA A 46 26.75 -34.59 39.20
CA ALA A 46 25.80 -34.00 38.28
C ALA A 46 25.71 -32.49 38.57
N VAL A 47 26.47 -31.71 37.82
CA VAL A 47 26.35 -30.24 37.78
C VAL A 47 24.87 -29.92 37.60
N ALA A 48 24.31 -29.17 38.54
CA ALA A 48 22.91 -28.74 38.48
C ALA A 48 22.67 -28.17 37.08
N LYS A 49 21.79 -28.82 36.31
CA LYS A 49 21.46 -28.35 34.96
C LYS A 49 20.98 -26.91 35.11
N PRO A 50 21.46 -25.98 34.26
CA PRO A 50 21.02 -24.60 34.34
C PRO A 50 19.49 -24.56 34.24
N PRO A 51 18.85 -23.70 35.02
CA PRO A 51 17.40 -23.69 35.15
C PRO A 51 16.79 -23.22 33.82
N ARG A 52 15.72 -23.89 33.38
CA ARG A 52 15.10 -23.69 32.07
C ARG A 52 13.60 -23.45 32.22
N ILE A 53 13.06 -22.58 31.37
CA ILE A 53 11.63 -22.33 31.29
C ILE A 53 11.00 -23.37 30.37
N GLN A 54 9.95 -24.04 30.84
CA GLN A 54 9.28 -25.13 30.14
C GLN A 54 8.00 -24.63 29.47
N ILE A 55 7.92 -24.75 28.14
CA ILE A 55 6.70 -24.47 27.37
C ILE A 55 6.02 -25.80 27.03
N PRO A 56 4.76 -26.03 27.41
CA PRO A 56 4.06 -27.27 27.12
C PRO A 56 3.86 -27.48 25.62
N VAL A 57 4.14 -28.70 25.15
CA VAL A 57 3.94 -29.14 23.77
C VAL A 57 3.17 -30.45 23.72
N ASN A 58 2.60 -30.78 22.58
CA ASN A 58 1.97 -32.09 22.40
C ASN A 58 3.02 -33.19 22.23
N ALA A 59 2.91 -34.27 23.00
CA ALA A 59 3.76 -35.45 22.86
C ALA A 59 3.35 -36.32 21.66
N ARG A 60 2.06 -36.28 21.30
CA ARG A 60 1.45 -37.08 20.23
C ARG A 60 0.77 -36.18 19.20
N PRO A 61 0.61 -36.65 17.95
CA PRO A 61 -0.19 -35.92 16.98
C PRO A 61 -1.64 -35.79 17.48
N VAL A 62 -2.18 -34.57 17.45
CA VAL A 62 -3.58 -34.30 17.79
C VAL A 62 -4.33 -33.96 16.51
N ALA A 63 -5.37 -34.71 16.21
CA ALA A 63 -6.19 -34.48 15.01
C ALA A 63 -7.00 -33.18 15.14
N ALA A 64 -7.30 -32.55 14.01
CA ALA A 64 -8.23 -31.45 13.92
C ALA A 64 -9.57 -31.85 14.53
N TYR A 65 -10.13 -30.94 15.32
CA TYR A 65 -11.41 -31.06 16.02
C TYR A 65 -11.46 -32.09 17.14
N ALA A 66 -10.31 -32.66 17.52
CA ALA A 66 -10.18 -33.43 18.74
C ALA A 66 -10.05 -32.50 19.96
N VAL A 67 -10.60 -32.94 21.10
CA VAL A 67 -10.29 -32.32 22.40
C VAL A 67 -8.90 -32.75 22.82
N VAL A 68 -8.07 -31.79 23.25
CA VAL A 68 -6.76 -32.10 23.84
C VAL A 68 -6.97 -32.72 25.22
N THR A 69 -6.48 -33.94 25.39
CA THR A 69 -6.49 -34.62 26.68
C THR A 69 -5.12 -34.56 27.35
N ARG A 70 -5.04 -35.00 28.61
CA ARG A 70 -3.77 -35.02 29.34
C ARG A 70 -2.76 -35.97 28.69
N GLU A 71 -3.25 -37.08 28.12
CA GLU A 71 -2.45 -38.10 27.45
C GLU A 71 -1.75 -37.57 26.20
N ASP A 72 -2.33 -36.57 25.53
CA ASP A 72 -1.74 -35.93 24.35
C ASP A 72 -0.51 -35.09 24.69
N LEU A 73 -0.40 -34.65 25.95
CA LEU A 73 0.70 -33.84 26.47
C LEU A 73 1.75 -34.68 27.20
N ILE A 74 1.46 -35.93 27.58
CA ILE A 74 2.39 -36.77 28.35
C ILE A 74 3.34 -37.52 27.41
N ASP A 75 4.64 -37.28 27.58
CA ASP A 75 5.68 -38.11 26.97
C ASP A 75 5.73 -39.46 27.70
N THR A 76 5.42 -40.55 26.99
CA THR A 76 5.41 -41.91 27.54
C THR A 76 6.75 -42.36 28.08
N GLN A 77 7.87 -41.85 27.55
CA GLN A 77 9.20 -42.23 28.01
C GLN A 77 9.57 -41.51 29.30
N LYS A 78 9.23 -40.22 29.41
CA LYS A 78 9.57 -39.38 30.57
C LYS A 78 8.52 -39.42 31.67
N ARG A 79 7.31 -39.93 31.39
CA ARG A 79 6.12 -39.88 32.28
C ARG A 79 5.84 -38.46 32.81
N ALA A 80 6.21 -37.45 32.03
CA ALA A 80 6.08 -36.04 32.34
C ALA A 80 5.42 -35.32 31.15
N ILE A 81 4.95 -34.09 31.38
CA ILE A 81 4.43 -33.25 30.31
C ILE A 81 5.58 -32.95 29.34
N ALA A 82 5.37 -33.23 28.06
CA ALA A 82 6.30 -32.86 27.02
C ALA A 82 6.41 -31.34 26.98
N SER A 83 7.64 -30.84 27.10
CA SER A 83 7.90 -29.41 27.08
C SER A 83 9.12 -29.09 26.21
N ILE A 84 9.07 -27.95 25.53
CA ILE A 84 10.26 -27.31 25.00
C ILE A 84 10.91 -26.54 26.15
N GLU A 85 12.19 -26.82 26.38
CA GLU A 85 12.97 -26.12 27.39
C GLU A 85 13.72 -24.95 26.76
N LEU A 86 13.41 -23.73 27.18
CA LEU A 86 14.10 -22.51 26.75
C LEU A 86 15.07 -22.04 27.84
N ARG A 87 16.24 -21.56 27.41
CA ARG A 87 17.17 -20.88 28.31
C ARG A 87 16.71 -19.43 28.56
N PRO A 88 16.97 -18.85 29.74
CA PRO A 88 16.57 -17.48 30.07
C PRO A 88 16.98 -16.44 29.01
N GLU A 89 18.16 -16.59 28.41
CA GLU A 89 18.68 -15.65 27.42
C GLU A 89 17.92 -15.72 26.08
N GLN A 90 17.27 -16.86 25.78
CA GLN A 90 16.48 -17.05 24.56
C GLN A 90 15.11 -16.37 24.64
N ILE A 91 14.70 -15.91 25.82
CA ILE A 91 13.38 -15.34 26.08
C ILE A 91 13.42 -13.81 26.00
N VAL A 92 14.59 -13.21 26.18
CA VAL A 92 14.79 -11.77 26.05
C VAL A 92 14.40 -11.31 24.64
N GLY A 93 13.51 -10.32 24.56
CA GLY A 93 12.94 -9.79 23.33
C GLY A 93 11.64 -10.47 22.87
N ILE A 94 11.24 -11.60 23.46
CA ILE A 94 9.99 -12.29 23.11
C ILE A 94 8.79 -11.55 23.73
N GLY A 95 7.70 -11.39 22.97
CA GLY A 95 6.43 -10.85 23.47
C GLY A 95 5.76 -11.78 24.48
N ALA A 96 5.31 -11.25 25.61
CA ALA A 96 4.58 -11.99 26.63
C ALA A 96 3.22 -11.34 26.92
N LYS A 97 2.17 -12.15 27.02
CA LYS A 97 0.86 -11.74 27.55
C LYS A 97 0.69 -12.28 28.95
N PHE A 98 0.37 -11.41 29.89
CA PHE A 98 0.30 -11.71 31.31
C PHE A 98 -0.81 -10.92 31.99
N THR A 99 -1.15 -11.33 33.20
CA THR A 99 -2.03 -10.56 34.09
C THR A 99 -1.19 -9.66 34.96
N ASP A 100 -1.45 -8.35 34.92
CA ASP A 100 -0.75 -7.36 35.73
C ASP A 100 -1.12 -7.47 37.23
N ASP A 101 -0.54 -6.62 38.08
CA ASP A 101 -0.82 -6.62 39.52
C ASP A 101 -2.25 -6.17 39.86
N LYS A 102 -2.97 -5.56 38.91
CA LYS A 102 -4.37 -5.13 39.05
C LYS A 102 -5.35 -6.21 38.60
N GLY A 103 -4.88 -7.30 38.01
CA GLY A 103 -5.72 -8.36 37.47
C GLY A 103 -6.11 -8.16 36.00
N GLU A 104 -5.57 -7.13 35.33
CA GLU A 104 -5.91 -6.80 33.95
C GLU A 104 -4.94 -7.48 32.96
N PRO A 105 -5.40 -7.86 31.75
CA PRO A 105 -4.54 -8.42 30.73
C PRO A 105 -3.61 -7.35 30.14
N ALA A 106 -2.31 -7.61 30.13
CA ALA A 106 -1.28 -6.76 29.56
C ALA A 106 -0.37 -7.53 28.60
N GLU A 107 0.22 -6.83 27.63
CA GLU A 107 1.17 -7.39 26.67
C GLU A 107 2.43 -6.52 26.60
N SER A 108 3.60 -7.15 26.72
CA SER A 108 4.89 -6.46 26.62
C SER A 108 6.00 -7.44 26.27
N ALA A 109 7.06 -6.96 25.60
CA ALA A 109 8.28 -7.73 25.37
C ALA A 109 9.04 -7.98 26.68
N VAL A 110 9.69 -9.14 26.79
CA VAL A 110 10.54 -9.50 27.93
C VAL A 110 11.91 -8.82 27.79
N LYS A 111 12.35 -8.09 28.82
CA LYS A 111 13.65 -7.41 28.87
C LYS A 111 14.71 -8.26 29.58
N GLU A 112 14.33 -8.92 30.66
CA GLU A 112 15.25 -9.73 31.48
C GLU A 112 14.46 -10.87 32.15
N VAL A 113 15.13 -11.96 32.47
CA VAL A 113 14.56 -13.09 33.22
C VAL A 113 15.37 -13.25 34.50
N LEU A 114 14.72 -13.04 35.65
CA LEU A 114 15.31 -13.20 36.96
C LEU A 114 14.86 -14.52 37.57
N GLU A 115 15.78 -15.23 38.21
CA GLU A 115 15.46 -16.40 39.01
C GLU A 115 15.60 -16.03 40.49
N ASP A 116 14.51 -16.16 41.25
CA ASP A 116 14.49 -15.92 42.69
C ASP A 116 13.91 -17.14 43.38
N ASN A 117 14.70 -17.78 44.25
CA ASN A 117 14.33 -19.00 44.99
C ASN A 117 13.78 -20.14 44.11
N GLY A 118 14.32 -20.30 42.89
CA GLY A 118 13.88 -21.34 41.94
C GLY A 118 12.56 -21.03 41.21
N GLN A 119 12.03 -19.81 41.36
CA GLN A 119 10.92 -19.30 40.55
C GLN A 119 11.43 -18.25 39.57
N PHE A 120 10.97 -18.35 38.32
CA PHE A 120 11.29 -17.38 37.29
C PHE A 120 10.34 -16.18 37.32
N THR A 121 10.92 -14.99 37.24
CA THR A 121 10.21 -13.72 37.11
C THR A 121 10.69 -13.01 35.85
N LEU A 122 9.77 -12.68 34.95
CA LEU A 122 10.06 -11.92 33.74
C LEU A 122 10.02 -10.43 34.06
N VAL A 123 11.10 -9.72 33.78
CA VAL A 123 11.09 -8.26 33.75
C VAL A 123 10.69 -7.85 32.34
N VAL A 124 9.52 -7.25 32.18
CA VAL A 124 9.05 -6.78 30.86
C VAL A 124 9.61 -5.39 30.53
N ALA A 125 9.52 -4.95 29.28
CA ALA A 125 10.05 -3.67 28.81
C ALA A 125 9.53 -2.46 29.60
N SER A 126 8.32 -2.54 30.15
CA SER A 126 7.76 -1.53 31.07
C SER A 126 8.46 -1.46 32.44
N GLY A 127 9.41 -2.36 32.73
CA GLY A 127 10.10 -2.49 34.01
C GLY A 127 9.33 -3.29 35.06
N GLN A 128 8.11 -3.73 34.77
CA GLN A 128 7.31 -4.55 35.68
C GLN A 128 7.90 -5.96 35.81
N LYS A 129 7.92 -6.48 37.05
CA LYS A 129 8.33 -7.84 37.38
C LYS A 129 7.11 -8.75 37.42
N VAL A 130 7.04 -9.71 36.51
CA VAL A 130 5.89 -10.60 36.32
C VAL A 130 6.32 -12.03 36.64
N PRO A 131 5.76 -12.68 37.68
CA PRO A 131 6.08 -14.08 37.97
C PRO A 131 5.57 -14.98 36.85
N LEU A 132 6.33 -16.01 36.49
CA LEU A 132 6.00 -16.89 35.35
C LEU A 132 4.59 -17.51 35.44
N GLY A 133 4.08 -17.75 36.66
CA GLY A 133 2.72 -18.26 36.88
C GLY A 133 1.58 -17.31 36.47
N ARG A 134 1.86 -16.02 36.26
CA ARG A 134 0.90 -15.03 35.73
C ARG A 134 1.04 -14.80 34.21
N VAL A 135 2.04 -15.42 33.60
CA VAL A 135 2.28 -15.34 32.15
C VAL A 135 1.38 -16.37 31.47
N ARG A 136 0.47 -15.89 30.61
CA ARG A 136 -0.47 -16.74 29.90
C ARG A 136 0.10 -17.18 28.55
N GLU A 137 0.70 -16.25 27.81
CA GLU A 137 1.37 -16.52 26.53
C GLU A 137 2.80 -16.00 26.53
N LEU A 138 3.73 -16.79 25.97
CA LEU A 138 5.12 -16.41 25.74
C LEU A 138 5.48 -16.72 24.28
N GLY A 139 5.78 -15.68 23.49
CA GLY A 139 6.01 -15.80 22.05
C GLY A 139 4.79 -16.32 21.30
N GLY A 140 3.59 -16.04 21.83
CA GLY A 140 2.32 -16.59 21.35
C GLY A 140 2.02 -18.02 21.80
N ALA A 141 2.93 -18.71 22.50
CA ALA A 141 2.70 -20.04 23.04
C ALA A 141 2.06 -19.99 24.45
N LEU A 142 1.02 -20.79 24.69
CA LEU A 142 0.35 -20.90 25.97
C LEU A 142 1.25 -21.60 27.00
N MET A 143 1.39 -20.99 28.17
CA MET A 143 2.25 -21.48 29.25
C MET A 143 1.52 -22.43 30.21
N SER A 144 0.21 -22.25 30.36
CA SER A 144 -0.60 -23.02 31.30
C SER A 144 -1.22 -24.25 30.64
N VAL A 145 -0.99 -25.42 31.23
CA VAL A 145 -1.59 -26.69 30.82
C VAL A 145 -3.12 -26.67 30.97
N ASN A 146 -3.63 -25.95 31.96
CA ASN A 146 -5.07 -25.83 32.20
C ASN A 146 -5.77 -25.02 31.10
N ASP A 147 -5.06 -24.12 30.42
CA ASP A 147 -5.58 -23.38 29.28
C ASP A 147 -5.59 -24.20 27.97
N ILE A 148 -4.97 -25.38 27.99
CA ILE A 148 -4.81 -26.29 26.84
C ILE A 148 -5.78 -27.47 26.95
N ILE A 149 -5.80 -28.16 28.10
CA ILE A 149 -6.61 -29.37 28.30
C ILE A 149 -8.11 -29.05 28.19
N GLY A 150 -8.85 -29.91 27.50
CA GLY A 150 -10.30 -29.78 27.32
C GLY A 150 -10.71 -28.86 26.16
N ARG A 151 -9.76 -28.17 25.52
CA ARG A 151 -10.03 -27.35 24.33
C ARG A 151 -9.97 -28.18 23.05
N VAL A 152 -10.74 -27.78 22.06
CA VAL A 152 -10.81 -28.42 20.74
C VAL A 152 -9.82 -27.77 19.79
N VAL A 153 -8.93 -28.55 19.18
CA VAL A 153 -7.94 -28.04 18.23
C VAL A 153 -8.62 -27.74 16.89
N GLY A 154 -8.35 -26.59 16.27
CA GLY A 154 -8.93 -26.20 14.99
C GLY A 154 -8.25 -26.82 13.76
N LYS A 155 -7.01 -27.33 13.91
CA LYS A 155 -6.18 -27.90 12.83
C LYS A 155 -5.37 -29.08 13.35
N ASP A 156 -4.92 -29.97 12.46
CA ASP A 156 -4.02 -31.06 12.84
C ASP A 156 -2.73 -30.49 13.44
N LYS A 157 -2.29 -31.04 14.57
CA LYS A 157 -1.09 -30.60 15.28
C LYS A 157 -0.08 -31.73 15.38
N ASN A 158 1.07 -31.55 14.75
CA ASN A 158 2.20 -32.49 14.80
C ASN A 158 2.83 -32.51 16.20
N PRO A 159 3.39 -33.66 16.64
CA PRO A 159 4.06 -33.76 17.94
C PRO A 159 5.24 -32.79 18.05
N GLY A 160 5.48 -32.29 19.26
CA GLY A 160 6.55 -31.37 19.60
C GLY A 160 6.23 -29.88 19.38
N LEU A 161 5.00 -29.52 19.03
CA LEU A 161 4.60 -28.14 18.77
C LEU A 161 3.88 -27.51 19.96
N ALA A 162 4.22 -26.25 20.26
CA ALA A 162 3.54 -25.48 21.31
C ALA A 162 2.14 -25.04 20.87
N PHE A 163 1.22 -24.93 21.82
CA PHE A 163 -0.14 -24.46 21.58
C PHE A 163 -0.22 -22.94 21.64
N ASN A 164 -1.02 -22.33 20.77
CA ASN A 164 -1.36 -20.91 20.82
C ASN A 164 -2.89 -20.76 20.83
N GLU A 165 -3.41 -19.56 21.13
CA GLU A 165 -4.86 -19.34 21.18
C GLU A 165 -5.55 -19.66 19.83
N SER A 166 -4.88 -19.36 18.70
CA SER A 166 -5.39 -19.66 17.35
C SER A 166 -5.30 -21.15 16.96
N SER A 167 -4.64 -21.99 17.76
CA SER A 167 -4.66 -23.45 17.58
C SER A 167 -6.02 -24.02 17.95
N PHE A 168 -6.84 -23.30 18.71
CA PHE A 168 -8.09 -23.79 19.25
C PHE A 168 -9.31 -23.15 18.62
N LEU A 169 -10.41 -23.89 18.63
CA LEU A 169 -11.75 -23.35 18.45
C LEU A 169 -12.18 -22.58 19.72
N PRO A 170 -13.25 -21.77 19.65
CA PRO A 170 -13.78 -21.05 20.80
C PRO A 170 -14.01 -21.96 22.01
N LYS A 171 -13.79 -21.44 23.22
CA LYS A 171 -14.00 -22.21 24.46
C LYS A 171 -15.47 -22.67 24.53
N GLY A 172 -15.67 -23.93 24.93
CA GLY A 172 -17.00 -24.56 24.98
C GLY A 172 -17.44 -25.27 23.70
N THR A 173 -16.63 -25.23 22.63
CA THR A 173 -16.88 -26.01 21.40
C THR A 173 -16.86 -27.51 21.71
N ARG A 174 -17.83 -28.26 21.18
CA ARG A 174 -17.89 -29.72 21.33
C ARG A 174 -16.87 -30.38 20.38
N PRO A 175 -16.19 -31.48 20.77
CA PRO A 175 -15.34 -32.23 19.84
C PRO A 175 -16.10 -32.73 18.61
N GLY A 176 -15.38 -32.85 17.49
CA GLY A 176 -15.85 -33.43 16.24
C GLY A 176 -16.29 -32.43 15.17
N LEU A 177 -16.73 -32.95 14.02
CA LEU A 177 -17.07 -32.16 12.83
C LEU A 177 -18.20 -31.14 13.06
N ALA A 178 -19.13 -31.45 13.98
CA ALA A 178 -20.22 -30.54 14.34
C ALA A 178 -19.68 -29.28 15.04
N GLY A 179 -18.70 -29.40 15.93
CA GLY A 179 -18.07 -28.24 16.59
C GLY A 179 -17.15 -27.45 15.66
N ALA A 180 -16.67 -28.08 14.59
CA ALA A 180 -15.91 -27.44 13.53
C ALA A 180 -16.76 -26.65 12.53
N THR A 181 -18.08 -26.86 12.55
CA THR A 181 -19.00 -26.16 11.67
C THR A 181 -19.17 -24.73 12.17
N PRO A 182 -18.87 -23.70 11.36
CA PRO A 182 -19.06 -22.31 11.78
C PRO A 182 -20.53 -22.03 12.16
N PRO A 183 -20.78 -21.07 13.07
CA PRO A 183 -22.13 -20.69 13.44
C PRO A 183 -22.91 -20.20 12.21
N GLY A 184 -24.17 -20.63 12.08
CA GLY A 184 -25.03 -20.30 10.94
C GLY A 184 -24.84 -21.19 9.71
N MET A 185 -23.85 -22.09 9.69
CA MET A 185 -23.63 -23.08 8.63
C MET A 185 -24.05 -24.49 9.08
N GLN A 186 -24.28 -25.37 8.11
CA GLN A 186 -24.55 -26.79 8.31
C GLN A 186 -23.48 -27.61 7.58
N SER A 187 -22.92 -28.61 8.26
CA SER A 187 -21.95 -29.52 7.64
C SER A 187 -22.64 -30.68 6.93
N ILE A 188 -22.12 -31.05 5.76
CA ILE A 188 -22.54 -32.24 5.01
C ILE A 188 -21.32 -33.02 4.54
N THR A 189 -21.40 -34.35 4.65
CA THR A 189 -20.39 -35.27 4.11
C THR A 189 -20.79 -35.69 2.71
N LEU A 190 -19.91 -35.46 1.74
CA LEU A 190 -20.13 -35.75 0.33
C LEU A 190 -19.03 -36.67 -0.20
N GLU A 191 -19.35 -37.48 -1.19
CA GLU A 191 -18.37 -38.31 -1.89
C GLU A 191 -17.55 -37.44 -2.84
N SER A 192 -16.21 -37.50 -2.77
CA SER A 192 -15.34 -36.63 -3.57
C SER A 192 -15.50 -36.88 -5.07
N SER A 193 -15.80 -38.13 -5.46
CA SER A 193 -16.00 -38.55 -6.86
C SER A 193 -17.13 -37.79 -7.58
N LYS A 194 -18.05 -37.20 -6.81
CA LYS A 194 -19.21 -36.45 -7.34
C LYS A 194 -18.95 -34.96 -7.51
N ILE A 195 -17.79 -34.46 -7.07
CA ILE A 195 -17.44 -33.04 -7.14
C ILE A 195 -16.02 -32.90 -7.74
N THR A 196 -15.97 -32.35 -8.95
CA THR A 196 -14.71 -32.08 -9.65
C THR A 196 -13.97 -30.92 -9.00
N GLY A 197 -12.65 -31.02 -8.84
CA GLY A 197 -11.80 -29.92 -8.37
C GLY A 197 -11.53 -29.87 -6.86
N LEU A 198 -11.95 -30.88 -6.09
CA LEU A 198 -11.66 -30.96 -4.65
C LEU A 198 -10.23 -31.37 -4.31
N HIS A 199 -9.54 -32.03 -5.24
CA HIS A 199 -8.18 -32.52 -5.02
C HIS A 199 -7.19 -31.34 -5.01
N GLY A 200 -6.57 -31.09 -3.86
CA GLY A 200 -5.60 -30.00 -3.66
C GLY A 200 -6.07 -28.93 -2.67
N LEU A 201 -7.35 -28.93 -2.31
CA LEU A 201 -7.91 -28.00 -1.34
C LEU A 201 -7.63 -28.43 0.11
N LYS A 202 -7.34 -27.46 0.96
CA LYS A 202 -6.95 -27.66 2.36
C LYS A 202 -8.10 -27.31 3.30
N LEU A 203 -7.96 -27.79 4.54
CA LEU A 203 -8.86 -27.44 5.64
C LEU A 203 -8.87 -25.91 5.85
N GLY A 204 -10.06 -25.33 5.83
CA GLY A 204 -10.27 -23.89 5.93
C GLY A 204 -10.37 -23.14 4.59
N ASP A 205 -10.16 -23.80 3.45
CA ASP A 205 -10.37 -23.17 2.14
C ASP A 205 -11.88 -22.93 1.91
N THR A 206 -12.20 -21.79 1.28
CA THR A 206 -13.58 -21.42 0.91
C THR A 206 -13.78 -21.66 -0.58
N ILE A 207 -14.89 -22.28 -0.96
CA ILE A 207 -15.19 -22.70 -2.33
C ILE A 207 -16.62 -22.34 -2.72
N ASP A 208 -16.84 -22.12 -4.02
CA ASP A 208 -18.15 -22.07 -4.62
C ASP A 208 -18.43 -23.37 -5.38
N LEU A 209 -19.66 -23.86 -5.32
CA LEU A 209 -20.09 -25.07 -6.04
C LEU A 209 -20.96 -24.68 -7.22
N ILE A 210 -20.55 -25.07 -8.42
CA ILE A 210 -21.27 -24.82 -9.68
C ILE A 210 -21.74 -26.16 -10.25
N ALA A 211 -23.02 -26.29 -10.57
CA ALA A 211 -23.59 -27.49 -11.18
C ALA A 211 -23.99 -27.24 -12.64
N SER A 212 -23.74 -28.21 -13.51
CA SER A 212 -24.32 -28.28 -14.85
C SER A 212 -25.71 -28.91 -14.79
N ILE A 213 -26.77 -28.12 -14.98
CA ILE A 213 -28.16 -28.54 -14.82
C ILE A 213 -28.81 -28.69 -16.21
N PRO A 214 -29.34 -29.88 -16.58
CA PRO A 214 -30.16 -30.05 -17.78
C PRO A 214 -31.40 -29.15 -17.78
N HIS A 215 -31.81 -28.67 -18.95
CA HIS A 215 -33.00 -27.81 -19.10
C HIS A 215 -34.30 -28.40 -18.53
N GLU A 216 -34.44 -29.72 -18.47
CA GLU A 216 -35.60 -30.38 -17.86
C GLU A 216 -35.71 -30.16 -16.34
N PHE A 217 -34.58 -29.94 -15.66
CA PHE A 217 -34.51 -29.75 -14.21
C PHE A 217 -34.29 -28.29 -13.79
N LEU A 218 -34.22 -27.35 -14.73
CA LEU A 218 -33.93 -25.93 -14.44
C LEU A 218 -34.97 -25.27 -13.51
N GLY A 219 -36.26 -25.54 -13.71
CA GLY A 219 -37.34 -25.02 -12.84
C GLY A 219 -37.38 -25.60 -11.43
N GLU A 220 -36.58 -26.63 -11.18
CA GLU A 220 -36.44 -27.24 -9.86
C GLU A 220 -35.32 -26.63 -9.02
N PHE A 221 -34.40 -25.89 -9.64
CA PHE A 221 -33.35 -25.09 -8.99
C PHE A 221 -33.63 -23.58 -9.09
N ASP A 222 -34.69 -23.21 -9.82
CA ASP A 222 -35.12 -21.83 -10.01
C ASP A 222 -36.67 -21.70 -10.02
N PRO A 223 -37.27 -21.12 -8.96
CA PRO A 223 -38.72 -20.93 -8.91
C PRO A 223 -39.24 -19.91 -9.93
N THR A 224 -38.37 -19.10 -10.55
CA THR A 224 -38.76 -18.15 -11.61
C THR A 224 -38.94 -18.84 -12.97
N HIS A 225 -38.37 -20.04 -13.15
CA HIS A 225 -38.47 -20.81 -14.38
C HIS A 225 -39.80 -21.59 -14.42
N ARG A 226 -40.89 -20.93 -14.84
CA ARG A 226 -42.16 -21.61 -15.10
C ARG A 226 -42.00 -22.55 -16.30
N GLN A 227 -41.96 -23.86 -16.04
CA GLN A 227 -42.24 -24.85 -17.09
C GLN A 227 -43.59 -24.49 -17.73
N ARG A 228 -43.58 -24.05 -18.99
CA ARG A 228 -44.79 -23.93 -19.79
C ARG A 228 -45.36 -25.35 -19.99
N ARG A 229 -46.21 -25.80 -19.07
CA ARG A 229 -47.13 -26.92 -19.31
C ARG A 229 -47.98 -26.52 -20.53
N GLY A 230 -47.71 -27.12 -21.68
CA GLY A 230 -48.53 -26.88 -22.87
C GLY A 230 -47.93 -27.20 -24.23
N VAL A 231 -46.62 -27.48 -24.35
CA VAL A 231 -46.06 -27.83 -25.67
C VAL A 231 -45.51 -29.24 -25.64
N VAL A 232 -46.35 -30.17 -26.09
CA VAL A 232 -45.94 -31.51 -26.51
C VAL A 232 -45.13 -31.32 -27.79
N TYR A 233 -43.81 -31.46 -27.71
CA TYR A 233 -42.98 -31.61 -28.90
C TYR A 233 -43.13 -33.05 -29.39
N VAL A 234 -44.09 -33.29 -30.28
CA VAL A 234 -44.00 -34.42 -31.21
C VAL A 234 -43.00 -33.99 -32.28
N ASN A 235 -41.74 -34.42 -32.15
CA ASN A 235 -40.85 -34.43 -33.29
C ASN A 235 -40.52 -35.88 -33.65
N LYS A 236 -41.27 -36.35 -34.65
CA LYS A 236 -41.03 -37.59 -35.37
C LYS A 236 -39.97 -37.26 -36.43
N GLY A 237 -38.71 -37.38 -36.06
CA GLY A 237 -37.55 -37.25 -36.95
C GLY A 237 -36.59 -38.39 -36.67
N LYS A 238 -36.46 -39.29 -37.65
CA LYS A 238 -35.71 -40.54 -37.60
C LYS A 238 -34.25 -40.26 -37.97
N GLY A 239 -33.32 -40.44 -37.04
CA GLY A 239 -31.87 -40.31 -37.27
C GLY A 239 -31.10 -40.41 -35.95
N THR A 240 -30.28 -41.44 -35.84
CA THR A 240 -29.53 -41.96 -34.67
C THR A 240 -28.44 -41.04 -34.12
N ASP A 241 -28.24 -41.10 -32.79
CA ASP A 241 -27.12 -40.66 -31.92
C ASP A 241 -26.67 -39.18 -32.08
N ASP A 242 -26.73 -38.27 -31.10
CA ASP A 242 -26.38 -38.35 -29.69
C ASP A 242 -27.04 -37.16 -28.94
N SER A 243 -27.49 -37.36 -27.71
CA SER A 243 -28.36 -36.44 -26.98
C SER A 243 -27.60 -35.29 -26.34
N SER A 244 -27.33 -34.21 -27.08
CA SER A 244 -26.90 -32.94 -26.50
C SER A 244 -28.10 -32.18 -25.92
N GLN A 245 -28.60 -32.66 -24.78
CA GLN A 245 -29.50 -31.83 -23.98
C GLN A 245 -28.77 -30.51 -23.64
N PRO A 246 -29.38 -29.33 -23.82
CA PRO A 246 -28.77 -28.10 -23.39
C PRO A 246 -28.64 -28.10 -21.86
N PHE A 247 -27.43 -27.84 -21.36
CA PHE A 247 -27.11 -27.69 -19.94
C PHE A 247 -26.93 -26.20 -19.62
N ALA A 248 -27.36 -25.78 -18.43
CA ALA A 248 -27.07 -24.47 -17.88
C ALA A 248 -26.15 -24.61 -16.67
N GLU A 249 -25.07 -23.84 -16.62
CA GLU A 249 -24.20 -23.75 -15.45
C GLU A 249 -24.83 -22.83 -14.40
N ARG A 250 -24.89 -23.29 -13.14
CA ARG A 250 -25.48 -22.52 -12.03
C ARG A 250 -24.71 -22.73 -10.74
N THR A 251 -24.44 -21.65 -10.03
CA THR A 251 -23.93 -21.71 -8.66
C THR A 251 -25.01 -22.27 -7.73
N ILE A 252 -24.72 -23.41 -7.12
CA ILE A 252 -25.63 -24.12 -6.21
C ILE A 252 -25.27 -23.92 -4.73
N ALA A 253 -24.05 -23.50 -4.43
CA ALA A 253 -23.65 -23.02 -3.11
C ALA A 253 -22.54 -21.98 -3.23
N GLN A 254 -22.61 -20.94 -2.39
CA GLN A 254 -21.59 -19.89 -2.35
C GLN A 254 -20.92 -19.84 -0.98
N GLY A 255 -19.59 -19.71 -0.95
CA GLY A 255 -18.82 -19.57 0.28
C GLY A 255 -18.81 -20.84 1.15
N ALA A 256 -18.83 -22.02 0.53
CA ALA A 256 -18.73 -23.29 1.22
C ALA A 256 -17.35 -23.44 1.87
N LEU A 257 -17.29 -23.80 3.16
CA LEU A 257 -16.03 -23.96 3.88
C LEU A 257 -15.62 -25.43 3.95
N ILE A 258 -14.37 -25.75 3.61
CA ILE A 258 -13.85 -27.11 3.78
C ILE A 258 -13.52 -27.34 5.25
N ILE A 259 -14.35 -28.16 5.92
CA ILE A 259 -14.14 -28.59 7.30
C ILE A 259 -13.23 -29.82 7.34
N SER A 260 -13.41 -30.77 6.42
CA SER A 260 -12.51 -31.93 6.32
C SER A 260 -12.08 -32.14 4.89
N PRO A 261 -10.76 -32.13 4.60
CA PRO A 261 -10.26 -32.40 3.26
C PRO A 261 -10.55 -33.86 2.88
N VAL A 262 -10.36 -34.20 1.60
CA VAL A 262 -10.67 -35.55 1.08
C VAL A 262 -9.96 -36.64 1.89
N ARG A 263 -10.74 -37.53 2.50
CA ARG A 263 -10.25 -38.67 3.28
C ARG A 263 -10.80 -39.98 2.71
N ILE A 264 -9.97 -41.03 2.69
CA ILE A 264 -10.37 -42.35 2.22
C ILE A 264 -10.96 -43.15 3.38
N ARG A 265 -12.21 -43.59 3.24
CA ARG A 265 -12.84 -44.59 4.11
C ARG A 265 -13.00 -45.91 3.37
N GLN A 266 -12.68 -47.03 4.01
CA GLN A 266 -12.98 -48.34 3.44
C GLN A 266 -14.42 -48.75 3.77
N LYS A 267 -15.25 -48.94 2.73
CA LYS A 267 -16.61 -49.48 2.86
C LYS A 267 -16.58 -50.97 2.50
N PRO A 268 -16.92 -51.89 3.42
CA PRO A 268 -17.02 -53.30 3.09
C PRO A 268 -18.25 -53.52 2.20
N SER A 269 -18.04 -53.98 0.98
CA SER A 269 -19.08 -54.41 0.05
C SER A 269 -19.12 -55.93 0.03
N THR A 270 -20.29 -56.54 0.24
CA THR A 270 -20.45 -57.99 0.13
C THR A 270 -21.14 -58.34 -1.18
N THR A 271 -20.47 -59.13 -2.01
CA THR A 271 -21.08 -59.72 -3.20
C THR A 271 -21.27 -61.21 -2.97
N SER A 272 -22.52 -61.67 -3.10
CA SER A 272 -22.87 -63.09 -3.06
C SER A 272 -23.01 -63.61 -4.47
N SER A 273 -22.13 -64.53 -4.87
CA SER A 273 -22.25 -65.26 -6.14
C SER A 273 -22.74 -66.68 -5.90
N LEU A 274 -23.65 -67.16 -6.76
CA LEU A 274 -24.28 -68.49 -6.67
C LEU A 274 -23.27 -69.65 -6.76
N THR A 275 -22.09 -69.41 -7.32
CA THR A 275 -21.02 -70.41 -7.54
C THR A 275 -19.79 -70.23 -6.66
N GLN A 276 -19.63 -69.08 -5.98
CA GLN A 276 -18.38 -68.70 -5.29
C GLN A 276 -18.55 -68.22 -3.84
N GLY A 277 -19.77 -68.20 -3.29
CA GLY A 277 -20.00 -67.76 -1.90
C GLY A 277 -19.92 -66.24 -1.72
N GLN A 278 -20.07 -65.78 -0.47
CA GLN A 278 -20.09 -64.36 -0.11
C GLN A 278 -18.66 -63.83 0.06
N LYS A 279 -18.21 -62.93 -0.82
CA LYS A 279 -16.90 -62.27 -0.73
C LYS A 279 -17.07 -60.85 -0.22
N VAL A 280 -16.39 -60.51 0.89
CA VAL A 280 -16.30 -59.13 1.41
C VAL A 280 -15.13 -58.44 0.70
N GLN A 281 -15.42 -57.41 -0.08
CA GLN A 281 -14.41 -56.58 -0.75
C GLN A 281 -14.48 -55.15 -0.18
N ASN A 282 -13.37 -54.65 0.34
CA ASN A 282 -13.27 -53.27 0.82
C ASN A 282 -13.08 -52.33 -0.36
N ILE A 283 -14.08 -51.48 -0.62
CA ILE A 283 -14.01 -50.44 -1.65
C ILE A 283 -13.60 -49.13 -0.95
N PRO A 284 -12.48 -48.48 -1.34
CA PRO A 284 -12.13 -47.17 -0.83
C PRO A 284 -13.12 -46.14 -1.39
N VAL A 285 -13.82 -45.44 -0.49
CA VAL A 285 -14.70 -44.32 -0.81
C VAL A 285 -14.05 -43.07 -0.26
N GLU A 286 -13.82 -42.10 -1.12
CA GLU A 286 -13.27 -40.81 -0.73
C GLU A 286 -14.40 -39.85 -0.33
N GLU A 287 -14.29 -39.27 0.86
CA GLU A 287 -15.30 -38.38 1.44
C GLU A 287 -14.68 -37.01 1.77
N VAL A 288 -15.44 -35.95 1.54
CA VAL A 288 -15.13 -34.57 1.94
C VAL A 288 -16.24 -34.05 2.85
N VAL A 289 -15.91 -33.17 3.80
CA VAL A 289 -16.91 -32.52 4.67
C VAL A 289 -16.90 -31.03 4.42
N LEU A 290 -18.04 -30.49 3.98
CA LEU A 290 -18.23 -29.08 3.66
C LEU A 290 -19.21 -28.44 4.64
N ALA A 291 -18.91 -27.22 5.09
CA ALA A 291 -19.87 -26.32 5.73
C ALA A 291 -20.58 -25.50 4.66
N LEU A 292 -21.91 -25.54 4.66
CA LEU A 292 -22.75 -24.82 3.70
C LEU A 292 -23.75 -23.95 4.43
N MET A 293 -24.23 -22.88 3.79
CA MET A 293 -25.39 -22.16 4.29
C MET A 293 -26.64 -23.05 4.23
N PRO A 294 -27.58 -22.95 5.20
CA PRO A 294 -28.78 -23.78 5.23
C PRO A 294 -29.64 -23.69 3.96
N ALA A 295 -29.66 -22.52 3.31
CA ALA A 295 -30.39 -22.31 2.06
C ALA A 295 -29.80 -23.15 0.90
N ASP A 296 -28.47 -23.26 0.85
CA ASP A 296 -27.74 -23.91 -0.25
C ASP A 296 -27.73 -25.44 -0.10
N LEU A 297 -27.85 -25.95 1.12
CA LEU A 297 -27.82 -27.39 1.40
C LEU A 297 -28.85 -28.17 0.56
N SER A 298 -30.04 -27.59 0.38
CA SER A 298 -31.11 -28.19 -0.40
C SER A 298 -30.75 -28.35 -1.88
N HIS A 299 -30.08 -27.34 -2.47
CA HIS A 299 -29.66 -27.34 -3.86
C HIS A 299 -28.48 -28.30 -4.08
N VAL A 300 -27.49 -28.30 -3.18
CA VAL A 300 -26.34 -29.21 -3.25
C VAL A 300 -26.78 -30.67 -3.17
N LYS A 301 -27.63 -31.01 -2.18
CA LYS A 301 -28.15 -32.36 -2.05
C LYS A 301 -28.92 -32.80 -3.30
N LYS A 302 -29.76 -31.91 -3.83
CA LYS A 302 -30.56 -32.18 -5.03
C LYS A 302 -29.70 -32.37 -6.28
N ALA A 303 -28.64 -31.59 -6.46
CA ALA A 303 -27.72 -31.75 -7.57
C ALA A 303 -26.98 -33.09 -7.51
N ILE A 304 -26.55 -33.50 -6.32
CA ILE A 304 -25.84 -34.76 -6.08
C ILE A 304 -26.76 -35.97 -6.24
N ASP A 305 -27.99 -35.90 -5.74
CA ASP A 305 -28.99 -36.97 -5.87
C ASP A 305 -29.38 -37.20 -7.34
N LYS A 306 -29.37 -36.14 -8.16
CA LYS A 306 -29.62 -36.21 -9.61
C LYS A 306 -28.40 -36.58 -10.44
N GLY A 307 -27.24 -36.79 -9.82
CA GLY A 307 -26.00 -37.14 -10.53
C GLY A 307 -25.50 -36.04 -11.46
N LEU A 308 -25.78 -34.77 -11.15
CA LEU A 308 -25.30 -33.64 -11.94
C LEU A 308 -23.79 -33.47 -11.80
N ASN A 309 -23.13 -32.96 -12.84
CA ASN A 309 -21.72 -32.61 -12.77
C ASN A 309 -21.55 -31.34 -11.91
N VAL A 310 -20.92 -31.48 -10.75
CA VAL A 310 -20.63 -30.37 -9.83
C VAL A 310 -19.13 -30.06 -9.84
N ILE A 311 -18.78 -28.79 -9.95
CA ILE A 311 -17.41 -28.28 -9.96
C ILE A 311 -17.21 -27.38 -8.74
N ALA A 312 -16.13 -27.62 -7.99
CA ALA A 312 -15.68 -26.74 -6.91
C ALA A 312 -14.71 -25.68 -7.44
N VAL A 313 -14.98 -24.41 -7.14
CA VAL A 313 -14.16 -23.26 -7.51
C VAL A 313 -13.62 -22.62 -6.24
N ALA A 314 -12.30 -22.62 -6.04
CA ALA A 314 -11.69 -22.03 -4.84
C ALA A 314 -11.75 -20.50 -4.87
N GLN A 315 -12.12 -19.89 -3.74
CA GLN A 315 -12.09 -18.44 -3.55
C GLN A 315 -10.69 -17.96 -3.12
N SER A 316 -10.37 -16.69 -3.39
CA SER A 316 -9.08 -16.07 -3.04
C SER A 316 -8.87 -16.03 -1.52
N GLY A 317 -7.73 -16.57 -1.06
CA GLY A 317 -7.30 -16.52 0.36
C GLY A 317 -6.64 -15.22 0.80
N ARG A 318 -6.59 -14.18 -0.05
CA ARG A 318 -6.12 -12.84 0.36
C ARG A 318 -7.25 -12.16 1.13
N GLY A 319 -6.98 -11.82 2.40
CA GLY A 319 -7.99 -11.23 3.29
C GLY A 319 -8.60 -9.96 2.71
N GLY A 320 -9.81 -10.07 2.17
CA GLY A 320 -10.76 -8.97 2.19
C GLY A 320 -11.19 -8.78 3.64
N GLU A 321 -11.22 -7.54 4.11
CA GLU A 321 -11.84 -7.16 5.37
C GLU A 321 -13.30 -7.65 5.37
N GLY A 322 -13.52 -8.83 5.95
CA GLY A 322 -14.80 -9.54 5.85
C GLY A 322 -14.78 -10.97 6.39
N ALA A 323 -13.88 -11.29 7.32
CA ALA A 323 -13.99 -12.54 8.07
C ALA A 323 -15.17 -12.45 9.06
N PRO A 324 -16.03 -13.48 9.14
CA PRO A 324 -17.18 -13.49 10.03
C PRO A 324 -16.70 -13.50 11.48
N VAL A 325 -16.94 -12.37 12.17
CA VAL A 325 -16.77 -12.25 13.61
C VAL A 325 -17.73 -13.22 14.28
N ALA A 326 -17.17 -14.18 15.02
CA ALA A 326 -17.90 -15.00 15.96
C ALA A 326 -18.63 -14.07 16.94
N THR A 327 -19.95 -13.98 16.81
CA THR A 327 -20.79 -13.29 17.78
C THR A 327 -21.43 -14.35 18.69
N PRO A 328 -21.29 -14.24 20.02
CA PRO A 328 -21.88 -15.17 20.98
C PRO A 328 -23.42 -15.08 21.02
N GLU A 329 -24.04 -16.21 21.34
CA GLU A 329 -25.49 -16.48 21.44
C GLU A 329 -26.22 -15.72 22.58
N PRO A 330 -27.57 -15.71 22.64
CA PRO A 330 -28.38 -14.53 22.36
C PRO A 330 -28.94 -13.86 23.62
N ALA A 331 -28.77 -12.54 23.70
CA ALA A 331 -29.84 -11.70 24.23
C ALA A 331 -30.81 -11.45 23.07
N THR A 332 -32.12 -11.52 23.29
CA THR A 332 -33.17 -11.18 22.33
C THR A 332 -32.90 -9.83 21.69
N LYS A 333 -32.19 -9.81 20.55
CA LYS A 333 -31.88 -8.59 19.82
C LYS A 333 -33.14 -8.18 19.07
N LEU A 334 -33.51 -6.91 19.26
CA LEU A 334 -34.61 -6.25 18.56
C LEU A 334 -34.34 -6.31 17.05
N ALA A 335 -34.99 -7.23 16.32
CA ALA A 335 -34.90 -7.25 14.87
C ALA A 335 -35.67 -6.05 14.28
N VAL A 336 -35.07 -5.36 13.31
CA VAL A 336 -35.65 -4.19 12.64
C VAL A 336 -36.27 -4.62 11.31
N ALA A 337 -37.48 -4.16 11.04
CA ALA A 337 -38.23 -4.51 9.84
C ALA A 337 -37.85 -3.59 8.66
N PHE A 338 -37.50 -4.17 7.52
CA PHE A 338 -37.21 -3.47 6.27
C PHE A 338 -38.13 -3.95 5.14
N PRO A 339 -38.67 -3.05 4.30
CA PRO A 339 -39.60 -3.44 3.26
C PRO A 339 -38.91 -4.18 2.11
N LEU A 340 -39.59 -5.17 1.55
CA LEU A 340 -39.14 -5.91 0.37
C LEU A 340 -39.73 -5.31 -0.91
N VAL A 341 -38.87 -5.11 -1.90
CA VAL A 341 -39.27 -4.59 -3.22
C VAL A 341 -40.15 -5.63 -3.93
N LYS A 342 -41.34 -5.24 -4.39
CA LYS A 342 -42.31 -6.15 -5.05
C LYS A 342 -42.38 -5.97 -6.56
N ARG A 343 -41.92 -4.84 -7.07
CA ARG A 343 -41.75 -4.58 -8.50
C ARG A 343 -40.37 -4.01 -8.73
N THR A 344 -39.75 -4.32 -9.87
CA THR A 344 -38.46 -3.72 -10.24
C THR A 344 -38.60 -2.21 -10.26
N ILE A 345 -37.73 -1.51 -9.54
CA ILE A 345 -37.67 -0.04 -9.52
C ILE A 345 -36.57 0.37 -10.50
N PRO A 346 -36.89 1.00 -11.64
CA PRO A 346 -35.90 1.49 -12.57
C PRO A 346 -34.99 2.55 -11.94
N ALA A 347 -33.75 2.61 -12.42
CA ALA A 347 -32.80 3.65 -12.07
C ALA A 347 -33.39 5.04 -12.31
N PHE A 348 -33.06 5.97 -11.42
CA PHE A 348 -33.48 7.37 -11.42
C PHE A 348 -34.99 7.61 -11.23
N GLN A 349 -35.75 6.56 -10.94
CA GLN A 349 -37.17 6.68 -10.59
C GLN A 349 -37.34 6.95 -9.10
N ARG A 350 -38.35 7.76 -8.78
CA ARG A 350 -38.77 8.04 -7.41
C ARG A 350 -39.47 6.81 -6.82
N ILE A 351 -39.03 6.38 -5.65
CA ILE A 351 -39.58 5.27 -4.89
C ILE A 351 -40.92 5.69 -4.29
N THR A 352 -41.93 4.84 -4.48
CA THR A 352 -43.32 5.04 -4.05
C THR A 352 -43.81 3.87 -3.21
N ASP A 353 -44.88 4.07 -2.43
CA ASP A 353 -45.48 2.99 -1.62
C ASP A 353 -45.85 1.77 -2.45
N GLN A 354 -46.28 2.02 -3.69
CA GLN A 354 -46.69 0.99 -4.62
C GLN A 354 -45.56 -0.01 -4.90
N ASP A 355 -44.30 0.40 -4.79
CA ASP A 355 -43.15 -0.44 -5.13
C ASP A 355 -42.94 -1.60 -4.14
N PHE A 356 -43.48 -1.49 -2.93
CA PHE A 356 -43.37 -2.49 -1.86
C PHE A 356 -44.67 -3.27 -1.63
N ILE A 357 -45.78 -2.83 -2.21
CA ILE A 357 -47.09 -3.48 -2.02
C ILE A 357 -47.20 -4.70 -2.93
N ASP A 358 -47.45 -5.86 -2.34
CA ASP A 358 -47.77 -7.07 -3.08
C ASP A 358 -49.15 -6.90 -3.78
N PRO A 359 -49.24 -7.12 -5.11
CA PRO A 359 -50.47 -6.90 -5.86
C PRO A 359 -51.62 -7.82 -5.42
N VAL A 360 -51.32 -8.98 -4.84
CA VAL A 360 -52.32 -9.95 -4.38
C VAL A 360 -52.79 -9.62 -2.98
N THR A 361 -51.87 -9.43 -2.04
CA THR A 361 -52.21 -9.25 -0.61
C THR A 361 -52.53 -7.79 -0.25
N ARG A 362 -52.17 -6.84 -1.12
CA ARG A 362 -52.29 -5.38 -0.91
C ARG A 362 -51.61 -4.89 0.36
N ARG A 363 -50.60 -5.62 0.86
CA ARG A 363 -49.82 -5.25 2.05
C ARG A 363 -48.33 -5.23 1.71
N PRO A 364 -47.54 -4.32 2.30
CA PRO A 364 -46.10 -4.39 2.22
C PRO A 364 -45.58 -5.59 3.01
N GLU A 365 -44.62 -6.29 2.45
CA GLU A 365 -43.92 -7.39 3.13
C GLU A 365 -42.59 -6.87 3.68
N PHE A 366 -42.24 -7.30 4.88
CA PHE A 366 -41.02 -6.88 5.56
C PHE A 366 -40.10 -8.06 5.81
N SER A 367 -38.80 -7.84 5.59
CA SER A 367 -37.72 -8.68 6.06
C SER A 367 -37.22 -8.16 7.41
N TYR A 368 -37.06 -9.04 8.38
CA TYR A 368 -36.55 -8.69 9.70
C TYR A 368 -35.05 -8.95 9.75
N VAL A 369 -34.28 -7.89 9.93
CA VAL A 369 -32.81 -7.93 9.92
C VAL A 369 -32.29 -7.45 11.27
N ASP A 370 -31.22 -8.07 11.75
CA ASP A 370 -30.52 -7.63 12.96
C ASP A 370 -30.03 -6.17 12.78
N PRO A 371 -30.23 -5.27 13.77
CA PRO A 371 -29.83 -3.87 13.69
C PRO A 371 -28.34 -3.69 13.39
N ASP A 372 -27.48 -4.61 13.83
CA ASP A 372 -26.04 -4.54 13.54
C ASP A 372 -25.78 -4.79 12.05
N VAL A 373 -26.45 -5.81 11.47
CA VAL A 373 -26.38 -6.14 10.04
C VAL A 373 -27.01 -5.04 9.18
N ALA A 374 -28.13 -4.47 9.64
CA ALA A 374 -28.79 -3.37 8.98
C ALA A 374 -27.89 -2.12 8.93
N THR A 375 -27.18 -1.82 10.00
CA THR A 375 -26.23 -0.70 10.07
C THR A 375 -25.03 -0.95 9.15
N GLN A 376 -24.46 -2.17 9.16
CA GLN A 376 -23.34 -2.54 8.30
C GLN A 376 -23.69 -2.46 6.80
N ARG A 377 -24.86 -2.98 6.41
CA ARG A 377 -25.36 -2.92 5.03
C ARG A 377 -26.02 -1.59 4.67
N LYS A 378 -26.09 -0.65 5.62
CA LYS A 378 -26.76 0.65 5.48
C LYS A 378 -28.18 0.51 4.93
N LEU A 379 -28.94 -0.45 5.44
CA LEU A 379 -30.33 -0.67 5.03
C LEU A 379 -31.21 0.50 5.47
N VAL A 380 -32.14 0.90 4.62
CA VAL A 380 -32.94 2.10 4.84
C VAL A 380 -34.36 1.71 5.28
N PRO A 381 -34.85 2.18 6.44
CA PRO A 381 -36.21 1.90 6.89
C PRO A 381 -37.27 2.48 5.95
N TYR A 382 -38.47 1.90 5.97
CA TYR A 382 -39.59 2.27 5.07
C TYR A 382 -39.87 3.78 5.03
N ASP A 383 -39.92 4.43 6.19
CA ASP A 383 -40.25 5.87 6.29
C ASP A 383 -39.23 6.78 5.59
N PHE A 384 -37.99 6.30 5.41
CA PHE A 384 -36.92 7.05 4.75
C PHE A 384 -36.77 6.71 3.26
N LEU A 385 -37.46 5.68 2.78
CA LEU A 385 -37.41 5.26 1.37
C LEU A 385 -38.39 6.05 0.50
N LEU A 386 -39.56 6.37 1.03
CA LEU A 386 -40.61 7.01 0.26
C LEU A 386 -40.17 8.39 -0.24
N GLY A 387 -40.24 8.55 -1.57
CA GLY A 387 -39.86 9.77 -2.23
C GLY A 387 -38.36 9.94 -2.49
N ARG A 388 -37.49 9.02 -2.04
CA ARG A 388 -36.09 8.92 -2.50
C ARG A 388 -36.06 8.44 -3.96
N VAL A 389 -34.90 8.56 -4.60
CA VAL A 389 -34.70 8.16 -5.99
C VAL A 389 -33.70 7.01 -6.03
N ALA A 390 -34.01 5.96 -6.80
CA ALA A 390 -33.10 4.83 -6.99
C ALA A 390 -31.88 5.26 -7.82
N SER A 391 -30.66 4.91 -7.41
CA SER A 391 -29.43 5.24 -8.16
C SER A 391 -29.12 4.23 -9.27
N ARG A 392 -29.69 3.02 -9.17
CA ARG A 392 -29.61 1.92 -10.14
C ARG A 392 -30.94 1.15 -10.17
N ASP A 393 -31.07 0.21 -11.10
CA ASP A 393 -32.22 -0.70 -11.12
C ASP A 393 -32.20 -1.55 -9.84
N ILE A 394 -33.34 -1.61 -9.14
CA ILE A 394 -33.52 -2.39 -7.91
C ILE A 394 -34.48 -3.54 -8.20
N ASP A 395 -33.99 -4.77 -8.02
CA ASP A 395 -34.73 -5.98 -8.34
C ASP A 395 -35.81 -6.34 -7.31
N VAL A 396 -36.80 -7.09 -7.76
CA VAL A 396 -37.85 -7.66 -6.92
C VAL A 396 -37.24 -8.60 -5.86
N GLY A 397 -37.71 -8.49 -4.62
CA GLY A 397 -37.30 -9.30 -3.48
C GLY A 397 -36.06 -8.78 -2.74
N SER A 398 -35.47 -7.67 -3.20
CA SER A 398 -34.34 -7.03 -2.52
C SER A 398 -34.79 -6.11 -1.38
N VAL A 399 -33.89 -5.87 -0.43
CA VAL A 399 -34.03 -4.84 0.60
C VAL A 399 -33.13 -3.68 0.22
N ILE A 400 -33.68 -2.46 0.24
CA ILE A 400 -32.98 -1.28 -0.27
C ILE A 400 -31.91 -0.79 0.73
N SER A 401 -30.72 -0.55 0.21
CA SER A 401 -29.59 0.04 0.95
C SER A 401 -29.34 1.50 0.54
N GLU A 402 -28.66 2.27 1.39
CA GLU A 402 -28.36 3.69 1.15
C GLU A 402 -27.47 3.88 -0.09
N THR A 403 -26.68 2.88 -0.48
CA THR A 403 -25.85 2.92 -1.70
C THR A 403 -26.67 2.81 -2.98
N GLU A 404 -27.91 2.32 -2.88
CA GLU A 404 -28.85 2.17 -3.99
C GLU A 404 -29.76 3.38 -4.16
N LEU A 405 -29.57 4.40 -3.32
CA LEU A 405 -30.35 5.63 -3.34
C LEU A 405 -29.48 6.81 -3.77
N ALA A 406 -30.10 7.73 -4.49
CA ALA A 406 -29.55 9.06 -4.69
C ALA A 406 -29.56 9.86 -3.37
N GLN A 407 -28.84 10.99 -3.36
CA GLN A 407 -28.80 11.89 -2.20
C GLN A 407 -30.21 12.31 -1.75
N GLN A 408 -30.37 12.49 -0.45
CA GLN A 408 -31.68 12.85 0.11
C GLN A 408 -32.17 14.19 -0.45
N GLY A 409 -33.43 14.24 -0.90
CA GLY A 409 -34.02 15.43 -1.53
C GLY A 409 -33.80 15.55 -3.04
N ALA A 410 -33.10 14.60 -3.67
CA ALA A 410 -32.93 14.60 -5.11
C ALA A 410 -34.28 14.42 -5.84
N GLN A 411 -34.52 15.23 -6.88
CA GLN A 411 -35.69 15.10 -7.73
C GLN A 411 -35.54 13.89 -8.66
N GLY A 412 -36.63 13.25 -9.06
CA GLY A 412 -36.55 12.11 -10.00
C GLY A 412 -35.91 12.51 -11.34
N GLY A 413 -35.19 11.58 -11.98
CA GLY A 413 -34.50 11.78 -13.25
C GLY A 413 -32.97 11.75 -13.14
N ILE A 414 -32.28 11.65 -14.27
CA ILE A 414 -30.83 11.42 -14.33
C ILE A 414 -30.00 12.50 -13.61
N GLY A 415 -30.51 13.73 -13.54
CA GLY A 415 -29.87 14.85 -12.85
C GLY A 415 -29.67 14.61 -11.35
N SER A 416 -30.43 13.69 -10.76
CA SER A 416 -30.41 13.36 -9.34
C SER A 416 -29.13 12.63 -8.89
N VAL A 417 -28.40 12.02 -9.84
CA VAL A 417 -27.21 11.19 -9.57
C VAL A 417 -25.93 11.88 -10.04
N ILE A 418 -26.05 13.05 -10.68
CA ILE A 418 -24.89 13.87 -11.04
C ILE A 418 -24.39 14.58 -9.76
N PRO A 419 -23.11 14.39 -9.37
CA PRO A 419 -22.54 15.14 -8.25
C PRO A 419 -22.59 16.65 -8.49
N ALA A 420 -22.76 17.44 -7.42
CA ALA A 420 -22.98 18.89 -7.50
C ALA A 420 -21.83 19.67 -8.17
N ASP A 421 -20.62 19.13 -8.19
CA ASP A 421 -19.42 19.70 -8.81
C ASP A 421 -19.21 19.25 -10.28
N ARG A 422 -20.18 18.54 -10.86
CA ARG A 422 -20.04 17.87 -12.15
C ARG A 422 -21.18 18.19 -13.11
N GLN A 423 -20.91 17.98 -14.39
CA GLN A 423 -21.86 18.09 -15.47
C GLN A 423 -21.96 16.73 -16.18
N ALA A 424 -23.17 16.29 -16.50
CA ALA A 424 -23.36 15.10 -17.32
C ALA A 424 -23.14 15.44 -18.80
N VAL A 425 -22.34 14.61 -19.47
CA VAL A 425 -22.11 14.65 -20.92
C VAL A 425 -22.50 13.29 -21.49
N VAL A 426 -23.37 13.31 -22.50
CA VAL A 426 -23.79 12.10 -23.22
C VAL A 426 -22.84 11.88 -24.39
N VAL A 427 -22.24 10.70 -24.45
CA VAL A 427 -21.29 10.30 -25.49
C VAL A 427 -21.79 9.01 -26.14
N ASP A 428 -21.65 8.89 -27.44
CA ASP A 428 -21.90 7.61 -28.14
C ASP A 428 -20.89 6.57 -27.66
N ALA A 429 -21.38 5.43 -27.20
CA ALA A 429 -20.54 4.38 -26.64
C ALA A 429 -19.58 3.78 -27.68
N HIS A 430 -19.92 3.83 -28.97
CA HIS A 430 -19.04 3.35 -30.06
C HIS A 430 -17.78 4.20 -30.22
N ARG A 431 -17.77 5.41 -29.64
CA ARG A 431 -16.62 6.32 -29.69
C ARG A 431 -15.60 6.07 -28.58
N ILE A 432 -16.00 5.34 -27.54
CA ILE A 432 -15.17 5.05 -26.37
C ILE A 432 -14.76 3.58 -26.42
N VAL A 433 -13.49 3.31 -26.70
CA VAL A 433 -12.91 1.98 -26.62
C VAL A 433 -13.01 1.47 -25.18
N GLY A 434 -13.63 0.30 -25.00
CA GLY A 434 -13.90 -0.32 -23.70
C GLY A 434 -15.24 0.06 -23.06
N ALA A 435 -16.11 0.80 -23.76
CA ALA A 435 -17.43 1.19 -23.21
C ALA A 435 -18.37 0.03 -22.90
N ASP A 436 -18.19 -1.11 -23.56
CA ASP A 436 -18.93 -2.36 -23.36
C ASP A 436 -18.64 -3.01 -21.99
N MET A 437 -17.48 -2.70 -21.39
CA MET A 437 -17.10 -3.20 -20.07
C MET A 437 -17.56 -2.30 -18.92
N LEU A 438 -18.14 -1.12 -19.21
CA LEU A 438 -18.54 -0.15 -18.20
C LEU A 438 -19.89 -0.49 -17.55
N SER A 439 -19.99 -0.24 -16.25
CA SER A 439 -21.19 -0.33 -15.44
C SER A 439 -21.55 1.02 -14.81
N VAL A 440 -22.83 1.25 -14.51
CA VAL A 440 -23.27 2.44 -13.78
C VAL A 440 -22.59 2.48 -12.41
N GLY A 441 -21.96 3.61 -12.09
CA GLY A 441 -21.16 3.81 -10.88
C GLY A 441 -19.65 3.68 -11.09
N ASP A 442 -19.18 3.16 -12.23
CA ASP A 442 -17.75 3.06 -12.50
C ASP A 442 -17.07 4.43 -12.63
N ARG A 443 -15.80 4.49 -12.20
CA ARG A 443 -14.93 5.65 -12.37
C ARG A 443 -13.84 5.36 -13.41
N LEU A 444 -13.65 6.29 -14.34
CA LEU A 444 -12.64 6.16 -15.38
C LEU A 444 -11.97 7.50 -15.70
N ASP A 445 -10.79 7.42 -16.29
CA ASP A 445 -10.20 8.54 -17.03
C ASP A 445 -10.53 8.36 -18.52
N VAL A 446 -10.87 9.46 -19.20
CA VAL A 446 -11.15 9.44 -20.63
C VAL A 446 -9.92 9.98 -21.36
N LEU A 447 -9.23 9.11 -22.08
CA LEU A 447 -8.11 9.47 -22.93
C LEU A 447 -8.60 9.75 -24.35
N GLY A 448 -8.15 10.84 -24.95
CA GLY A 448 -8.33 11.13 -26.36
C GLY A 448 -7.03 10.87 -27.10
N SER A 449 -7.12 10.25 -28.27
CA SER A 449 -5.99 10.16 -29.20
C SER A 449 -6.39 10.66 -30.59
N PHE A 450 -5.52 11.46 -31.21
CA PHE A 450 -5.63 11.81 -32.62
C PHE A 450 -4.48 11.16 -33.40
N ALA A 451 -4.74 10.78 -34.64
CA ALA A 451 -3.69 10.34 -35.55
C ALA A 451 -2.87 11.56 -36.04
N LEU A 452 -1.54 11.49 -35.95
CA LEU A 452 -0.60 12.51 -36.44
C LEU A 452 -0.50 12.51 -37.98
N GLU A 453 -0.74 11.36 -38.59
CA GLU A 453 -0.88 11.18 -40.03
C GLU A 453 -2.35 10.87 -40.34
N LEU A 454 -3.02 11.79 -41.02
CA LEU A 454 -4.37 11.55 -41.53
C LEU A 454 -4.28 11.28 -43.03
N GLU A 455 -4.40 10.02 -43.44
CA GLU A 455 -4.66 9.68 -44.83
C GLU A 455 -6.14 9.93 -45.13
N ARG A 456 -6.43 11.02 -45.83
CA ARG A 456 -7.76 11.30 -46.34
C ARG A 456 -7.89 10.70 -47.73
N SER A 457 -8.63 9.60 -47.87
CA SER A 457 -9.06 9.11 -49.17
C SER A 457 -10.35 9.81 -49.59
N VAL A 458 -10.28 10.63 -50.63
CA VAL A 458 -11.44 11.24 -51.29
C VAL A 458 -11.70 10.45 -52.57
N VAL A 459 -12.86 9.80 -52.62
CA VAL A 459 -13.35 9.14 -53.84
C VAL A 459 -14.16 10.17 -54.61
N GLU A 460 -13.53 10.83 -55.58
CA GLU A 460 -14.22 11.74 -56.47
C GLU A 460 -14.79 10.94 -57.64
N THR A 461 -16.12 10.94 -57.75
CA THR A 461 -16.81 10.26 -58.84
C THR A 461 -16.94 11.25 -60.00
N GLU A 462 -15.97 11.25 -60.90
CA GLU A 462 -15.99 12.09 -62.09
C GLU A 462 -16.84 11.40 -63.16
N ARG A 463 -17.94 12.04 -63.58
CA ARG A 463 -18.77 11.57 -64.67
C ARG A 463 -18.23 12.15 -65.98
N VAL A 464 -17.52 11.33 -66.75
CA VAL A 464 -17.03 11.72 -68.08
C VAL A 464 -17.90 11.01 -69.12
N GLY A 465 -18.91 11.71 -69.64
CA GLY A 465 -19.95 11.11 -70.48
C GLY A 465 -20.91 10.21 -69.68
N ASP A 466 -21.28 9.05 -70.22
CA ASP A 466 -22.20 8.08 -69.58
C ASP A 466 -21.51 7.13 -68.58
N VAL A 467 -20.19 7.21 -68.44
CA VAL A 467 -19.41 6.33 -67.56
C VAL A 467 -18.93 7.11 -66.33
N ALA A 468 -19.39 6.70 -65.15
CA ALA A 468 -18.84 7.19 -63.89
C ALA A 468 -17.46 6.54 -63.65
N ARG A 469 -16.41 7.35 -63.52
CA ARG A 469 -15.09 6.90 -63.08
C ARG A 469 -14.84 7.41 -61.66
N ASN A 470 -14.57 6.49 -60.75
CA ASN A 470 -14.13 6.83 -59.40
C ASN A 470 -12.62 7.07 -59.44
N ARG A 471 -12.18 8.30 -59.17
CA ARG A 471 -10.79 8.60 -58.84
C ARG A 471 -10.65 8.61 -57.33
N ASN A 472 -9.78 7.75 -56.81
CA ASN A 472 -9.41 7.76 -55.41
C ASN A 472 -8.17 8.66 -55.27
N PHE A 473 -8.34 9.82 -54.65
CA PHE A 473 -7.23 10.65 -54.21
C PHE A 473 -6.93 10.33 -52.74
N SER A 474 -5.72 9.90 -52.43
CA SER A 474 -5.24 9.83 -51.04
C SER A 474 -4.34 11.02 -50.77
N GLU A 475 -4.80 11.94 -49.92
CA GLU A 475 -3.98 13.05 -49.41
C GLU A 475 -3.53 12.70 -48.00
N SER A 476 -2.22 12.58 -47.77
CA SER A 476 -1.65 12.42 -46.43
C SER A 476 -1.36 13.80 -45.84
N ILE A 477 -2.13 14.17 -44.81
CA ILE A 477 -1.88 15.39 -44.05
C ILE A 477 -1.04 14.98 -42.83
N GLU A 478 0.25 15.31 -42.86
CA GLU A 478 1.18 15.11 -41.76
C GLU A 478 1.21 16.36 -40.87
N ARG A 479 0.87 16.20 -39.59
CA ARG A 479 0.92 17.30 -38.62
C ARG A 479 2.22 17.18 -37.81
N LYS A 480 3.04 18.23 -37.81
CA LYS A 480 4.25 18.27 -36.98
C LYS A 480 3.88 18.35 -35.50
N THR A 481 4.38 17.41 -34.71
CA THR A 481 4.32 17.42 -33.24
C THR A 481 5.50 18.21 -32.67
N GLU A 482 5.30 18.84 -31.51
CA GLU A 482 6.37 19.46 -30.72
C GLU A 482 7.08 18.45 -29.79
N LEU A 483 6.54 17.24 -29.63
CA LEU A 483 7.12 16.20 -28.77
C LEU A 483 8.25 15.47 -29.50
N ALA A 484 9.36 15.22 -28.79
CA ALA A 484 10.45 14.44 -29.33
C ALA A 484 10.05 12.97 -29.51
N TRP A 485 10.67 12.26 -30.45
CA TRP A 485 10.39 10.84 -30.74
C TRP A 485 10.51 9.92 -29.52
N SER A 486 11.41 10.25 -28.59
CA SER A 486 11.57 9.54 -27.31
C SER A 486 10.34 9.66 -26.41
N ASP A 487 9.61 10.76 -26.50
CA ASP A 487 8.51 11.12 -25.60
C ASP A 487 7.18 10.56 -26.11
N SER A 488 7.06 10.37 -27.43
CA SER A 488 5.90 9.73 -28.07
C SER A 488 6.03 8.20 -28.20
N LEU A 489 7.12 7.60 -27.70
CA LEU A 489 7.43 6.16 -27.79
C LEU A 489 7.33 5.59 -29.22
N GLY A 490 7.58 6.42 -30.25
CA GLY A 490 7.47 6.01 -31.65
C GLY A 490 6.05 5.75 -32.17
N HIS A 491 5.00 6.13 -31.43
CA HIS A 491 3.62 5.99 -31.87
C HIS A 491 3.13 7.22 -32.66
N ARG A 492 2.35 6.99 -33.72
CA ARG A 492 1.76 8.02 -34.61
C ARG A 492 0.54 8.73 -34.03
N SER A 493 0.38 8.74 -32.72
CA SER A 493 -0.76 9.38 -32.05
C SER A 493 -0.33 10.05 -30.76
N GLU A 494 -0.77 11.29 -30.56
CA GLU A 494 -0.66 11.94 -29.26
C GLU A 494 -1.87 11.58 -28.40
N HIS A 495 -1.61 11.18 -27.17
CA HIS A 495 -2.63 10.90 -26.18
C HIS A 495 -2.74 12.08 -25.22
N TRP A 496 -3.97 12.48 -24.87
CA TRP A 496 -4.20 13.44 -23.78
C TRP A 496 -5.40 13.02 -22.95
N PHE A 497 -5.42 13.45 -21.69
CA PHE A 497 -6.60 13.32 -20.84
C PHE A 497 -7.67 14.31 -21.29
N VAL A 498 -8.80 13.79 -21.78
CA VAL A 498 -10.00 14.55 -22.13
C VAL A 498 -10.81 14.84 -20.87
N ALA A 499 -10.91 13.85 -19.98
CA ALA A 499 -11.42 14.04 -18.62
C ALA A 499 -10.73 13.12 -17.63
N ILE A 500 -10.62 13.60 -16.40
CA ILE A 500 -10.02 12.84 -15.30
C ILE A 500 -11.13 12.60 -14.27
N ASP A 501 -11.19 11.37 -13.78
CA ASP A 501 -12.12 10.87 -12.77
C ASP A 501 -13.58 10.96 -13.21
N ALA A 502 -13.91 10.72 -14.48
CA ALA A 502 -15.29 10.68 -14.97
C ALA A 502 -16.10 9.53 -14.33
N HIS A 503 -17.37 9.80 -13.99
CA HIS A 503 -18.28 8.81 -13.41
C HIS A 503 -19.32 8.36 -14.44
N VAL A 504 -19.52 7.05 -14.59
CA VAL A 504 -20.60 6.52 -15.42
C VAL A 504 -21.92 6.66 -14.67
N VAL A 505 -22.78 7.59 -15.09
CA VAL A 505 -24.07 7.85 -14.42
C VAL A 505 -25.19 7.05 -15.06
N ALA A 506 -25.18 6.88 -16.38
CA ALA A 506 -26.19 6.06 -17.05
C ALA A 506 -25.65 5.40 -18.30
N ILE A 507 -26.23 4.25 -18.63
CA ILE A 507 -25.91 3.45 -19.82
C ILE A 507 -27.21 3.19 -20.56
N ALA A 508 -27.35 3.74 -21.77
CA ALA A 508 -28.45 3.37 -22.66
C ALA A 508 -28.02 2.18 -23.52
N ARG A 509 -28.88 1.16 -23.60
CA ARG A 509 -28.68 -0.01 -24.46
C ARG A 509 -29.75 0.00 -25.54
N SER A 510 -29.38 -0.32 -26.77
CA SER A 510 -30.33 -0.36 -27.89
C SER A 510 -31.44 -1.40 -27.63
N LEU A 511 -32.68 -0.99 -27.83
CA LEU A 511 -33.88 -1.85 -27.84
C LEU A 511 -34.12 -2.31 -29.29
N ASP A 512 -33.24 -3.14 -29.84
CA ASP A 512 -33.52 -3.77 -31.13
C ASP A 512 -34.69 -4.75 -30.99
N SER A 513 -35.84 -4.33 -31.51
CA SER A 513 -37.12 -5.06 -31.44
C SER A 513 -37.20 -6.28 -32.39
N SER A 514 -36.15 -6.57 -33.16
CA SER A 514 -36.13 -7.64 -34.17
C SER A 514 -35.42 -8.94 -33.75
N ALA A 515 -34.74 -8.99 -32.60
CA ALA A 515 -33.93 -10.14 -32.19
C ALA A 515 -34.64 -11.02 -31.14
N ALA A 516 -35.68 -11.74 -31.54
CA ALA A 516 -36.51 -12.55 -30.62
C ALA A 516 -36.03 -14.00 -30.42
N SER A 517 -34.88 -14.45 -30.95
CA SER A 517 -34.50 -15.89 -30.82
C SER A 517 -33.00 -16.23 -30.74
N ALA A 518 -32.13 -15.33 -30.32
CA ALA A 518 -30.71 -15.65 -30.10
C ALA A 518 -30.33 -15.45 -28.62
N ALA A 519 -29.36 -16.23 -28.16
CA ALA A 519 -28.81 -16.28 -26.80
C ALA A 519 -28.57 -14.89 -26.16
N PRO A 520 -28.47 -14.79 -24.81
CA PRO A 520 -28.20 -13.53 -24.12
C PRO A 520 -26.75 -13.08 -24.32
N THR A 521 -26.37 -12.77 -25.55
CA THR A 521 -25.20 -11.92 -25.81
C THR A 521 -25.54 -10.51 -25.33
N ALA A 522 -24.61 -9.87 -24.62
CA ALA A 522 -24.81 -8.56 -24.04
C ALA A 522 -25.32 -7.58 -25.10
N ARG A 523 -26.50 -6.96 -24.87
CA ARG A 523 -27.03 -5.94 -25.78
C ARG A 523 -26.01 -4.82 -25.92
N PRO A 524 -25.68 -4.38 -27.14
CA PRO A 524 -24.68 -3.36 -27.36
C PRO A 524 -25.11 -2.05 -26.66
N VAL A 525 -24.14 -1.43 -26.01
CA VAL A 525 -24.32 -0.11 -25.40
C VAL A 525 -24.44 0.92 -26.53
N SER A 526 -25.52 1.71 -26.55
CA SER A 526 -25.74 2.72 -27.58
C SER A 526 -25.18 4.08 -27.16
N SER A 527 -25.34 4.46 -25.90
CA SER A 527 -24.79 5.72 -25.39
C SER A 527 -24.46 5.65 -23.91
N LEU A 528 -23.43 6.39 -23.52
CA LEU A 528 -22.91 6.51 -22.17
C LEU A 528 -23.14 7.93 -21.66
N THR A 529 -23.66 8.08 -20.44
CA THR A 529 -23.74 9.39 -19.77
C THR A 529 -22.67 9.47 -18.70
N LEU A 530 -21.71 10.38 -18.88
CA LEU A 530 -20.58 10.59 -17.99
C LEU A 530 -20.77 11.85 -17.16
N ALA A 531 -20.74 11.77 -15.83
CA ALA A 531 -20.59 12.93 -14.97
C ALA A 531 -19.10 13.29 -14.83
N VAL A 532 -18.74 14.41 -15.43
CA VAL A 532 -17.36 14.92 -15.48
C VAL A 532 -17.29 16.27 -14.80
N ARG A 533 -16.09 16.66 -14.36
CA ARG A 533 -15.89 17.98 -13.74
C ARG A 533 -16.26 19.06 -14.75
N LEU A 534 -16.81 20.18 -14.27
CA LEU A 534 -17.27 21.28 -15.13
C LEU A 534 -16.21 21.73 -16.15
N LYS A 535 -14.92 21.77 -15.73
CA LYS A 535 -13.79 22.14 -16.60
C LYS A 535 -13.47 21.12 -17.70
N ASP A 536 -13.83 19.85 -17.51
CA ASP A 536 -13.57 18.76 -18.46
C ASP A 536 -14.77 18.53 -19.40
N ALA A 537 -15.95 19.08 -19.06
CA ALA A 537 -17.19 18.89 -19.80
C ALA A 537 -17.11 19.42 -21.24
N GLU A 538 -16.54 20.61 -21.44
CA GLU A 538 -16.35 21.18 -22.77
C GLU A 538 -15.38 20.34 -23.60
N ALA A 539 -14.27 19.88 -23.01
CA ALA A 539 -13.29 19.05 -23.71
C ALA A 539 -13.89 17.71 -24.16
N ILE A 540 -14.68 17.03 -23.31
CA ILE A 540 -15.41 15.82 -23.74
C ILE A 540 -16.41 16.16 -24.83
N ALA A 541 -17.21 17.21 -24.67
CA ALA A 541 -18.23 17.56 -25.65
C ALA A 541 -17.61 17.86 -27.02
N GLN A 542 -16.50 18.61 -27.06
CA GLN A 542 -15.76 18.89 -28.28
C GLN A 542 -15.16 17.61 -28.88
N ALA A 543 -14.52 16.76 -28.08
CA ALA A 543 -13.96 15.49 -28.55
C ALA A 543 -15.06 14.54 -29.08
N ALA A 544 -16.21 14.51 -28.41
CA ALA A 544 -17.40 13.76 -28.80
C ALA A 544 -18.09 14.34 -30.04
N ALA A 545 -17.92 15.63 -30.35
CA ALA A 545 -18.44 16.26 -31.57
C ALA A 545 -17.50 16.13 -32.79
N MET A 546 -16.19 16.00 -32.57
CA MET A 546 -15.22 15.86 -33.66
C MET A 546 -15.38 14.50 -34.35
N ASP A 547 -15.96 14.49 -35.56
CA ASP A 547 -16.23 13.25 -36.28
C ASP A 547 -14.95 12.56 -36.79
N LYS A 548 -14.79 11.26 -36.50
CA LYS A 548 -13.72 10.32 -36.94
C LYS A 548 -12.25 10.64 -36.64
N LYS A 549 -11.93 11.79 -36.03
CA LYS A 549 -10.52 12.21 -35.82
C LYS A 549 -9.95 11.87 -34.45
N ILE A 550 -10.81 11.67 -33.46
CA ILE A 550 -10.40 11.40 -32.08
C ILE A 550 -10.99 10.06 -31.66
N VAL A 551 -10.12 9.14 -31.27
CA VAL A 551 -10.52 7.89 -30.60
C VAL A 551 -10.51 8.17 -29.11
N LEU A 552 -11.64 7.94 -28.44
CA LEU A 552 -11.69 8.01 -26.98
C LEU A 552 -11.41 6.61 -26.43
N THR A 553 -10.62 6.52 -25.37
CA THR A 553 -10.31 5.28 -24.68
C THR A 553 -10.66 5.42 -23.21
N ALA A 554 -11.44 4.48 -22.68
CA ALA A 554 -11.71 4.39 -21.25
C ALA A 554 -10.48 3.80 -20.54
N ALA A 555 -9.84 4.58 -19.69
CA ALA A 555 -8.81 4.10 -18.78
C ALA A 555 -9.44 3.79 -17.42
N PHE A 556 -9.59 2.49 -17.12
CA PHE A 556 -10.23 2.02 -15.89
C PHE A 556 -9.39 2.36 -14.68
N ARG A 557 -10.03 2.96 -13.68
CA ARG A 557 -9.45 3.07 -12.34
C ARG A 557 -9.77 1.80 -11.56
N SER A 558 -8.87 1.40 -10.69
CA SER A 558 -9.18 0.33 -9.74
C SER A 558 -10.34 0.78 -8.85
N ASN A 559 -11.45 0.02 -8.89
CA ASN A 559 -12.58 0.17 -7.98
C ASN A 559 -12.28 -0.39 -6.58
N LEU A 560 -11.12 -1.02 -6.38
CA LEU A 560 -10.62 -1.21 -5.01
C LEU A 560 -10.55 0.19 -4.41
N PRO A 561 -11.07 0.42 -3.18
CA PRO A 561 -10.72 1.62 -2.46
C PRO A 561 -9.20 1.62 -2.46
N THR A 562 -8.60 2.45 -3.33
CA THR A 562 -7.23 2.83 -3.13
C THR A 562 -7.29 3.38 -1.74
N ALA A 563 -6.65 2.70 -0.79
CA ALA A 563 -6.37 3.27 0.49
C ALA A 563 -5.51 4.50 0.19
N HIS A 564 -6.16 5.58 -0.25
CA HIS A 564 -5.69 6.90 -0.01
C HIS A 564 -5.62 6.88 1.50
N SER A 565 -4.41 6.68 2.02
CA SER A 565 -4.15 7.10 3.39
C SER A 565 -4.78 8.48 3.46
N PRO A 566 -5.72 8.75 4.38
CA PRO A 566 -6.37 10.06 4.49
C PRO A 566 -5.35 11.21 4.56
N ASP A 567 -4.09 10.85 4.79
CA ASP A 567 -2.91 11.69 4.85
C ASP A 567 -2.25 12.02 3.50
N LEU A 568 -2.73 11.58 2.33
CA LEU A 568 -2.09 11.93 1.04
C LEU A 568 -2.89 13.01 0.28
N THR A 569 -2.22 14.11 -0.04
CA THR A 569 -2.74 15.22 -0.87
C THR A 569 -2.10 15.19 -2.25
N SER A 570 -2.91 15.44 -3.29
CA SER A 570 -2.43 15.62 -4.66
C SER A 570 -1.83 17.02 -4.82
N VAL A 571 -0.59 17.10 -5.28
CA VAL A 571 0.14 18.36 -5.48
C VAL A 571 0.69 18.47 -6.90
N PRO A 572 0.66 19.68 -7.52
CA PRO A 572 1.28 19.92 -8.81
C PRO A 572 2.81 19.84 -8.71
N ILE A 573 3.42 19.20 -9.71
CA ILE A 573 4.87 19.17 -9.92
C ILE A 573 5.19 19.85 -11.26
N CYS A 574 6.38 20.46 -11.32
CA CYS A 574 6.87 21.12 -12.51
C CYS A 574 7.10 20.08 -13.62
N SER A 575 6.46 20.21 -14.77
CA SER A 575 6.62 19.26 -15.89
C SER A 575 7.73 19.68 -16.86
N VAL A 576 8.02 20.97 -16.93
CA VAL A 576 9.02 21.58 -17.82
C VAL A 576 9.95 22.44 -16.98
N GLY A 577 11.22 22.60 -17.37
CA GLY A 577 12.12 23.53 -16.67
C GLY A 577 11.64 24.97 -16.78
N LEU A 578 11.37 25.64 -15.66
CA LEU A 578 10.98 27.05 -15.60
C LEU A 578 12.15 27.88 -15.04
N ARG A 579 12.41 29.05 -15.63
CA ARG A 579 13.50 29.92 -15.19
C ARG A 579 13.04 30.86 -14.08
N ALA A 580 13.96 31.21 -13.20
CA ALA A 580 13.79 32.29 -12.23
C ALA A 580 13.43 33.58 -12.96
N PHE A 581 12.57 34.37 -12.34
CA PHE A 581 12.12 35.67 -12.80
C PHE A 581 11.25 35.65 -14.08
N GLU A 582 10.82 34.48 -14.54
CA GLU A 582 9.77 34.36 -15.55
C GLU A 582 8.39 34.30 -14.87
N ALA A 583 7.39 34.89 -15.53
CA ALA A 583 6.01 34.75 -15.10
C ALA A 583 5.52 33.33 -15.41
N LEU A 584 4.85 32.71 -14.46
CA LEU A 584 4.19 31.44 -14.67
C LEU A 584 3.00 31.66 -15.61
N ASP A 585 3.17 31.37 -16.89
CA ASP A 585 2.13 31.62 -17.91
C ASP A 585 0.84 30.87 -17.55
N ALA A 586 -0.26 31.62 -17.45
CA ALA A 586 -1.60 31.12 -17.12
C ALA A 586 -2.08 30.04 -18.09
N TRP A 587 -1.59 30.09 -19.33
CA TRP A 587 -1.95 29.14 -20.38
C TRP A 587 -0.92 28.04 -20.59
N SER A 588 0.18 28.05 -19.82
CA SER A 588 1.18 27.00 -19.93
C SER A 588 0.58 25.65 -19.52
N PRO A 589 1.05 24.55 -20.12
CA PRO A 589 0.67 23.20 -19.69
C PRO A 589 0.89 22.98 -18.19
N ALA A 590 1.89 23.64 -17.59
CA ALA A 590 2.18 23.58 -16.17
C ALA A 590 1.04 24.13 -15.28
N VAL A 591 0.26 25.11 -15.75
CA VAL A 591 -0.87 25.69 -14.99
C VAL A 591 -2.19 25.02 -15.35
N LEU A 592 -2.45 24.82 -16.65
CA LEU A 592 -3.73 24.25 -17.11
C LEU A 592 -3.86 22.77 -16.78
N ARG A 593 -2.74 22.03 -16.86
CA ARG A 593 -2.67 20.57 -16.66
C ARG A 593 -1.35 20.18 -15.98
N PRO A 594 -1.11 20.64 -14.73
CA PRO A 594 0.09 20.25 -14.01
C PRO A 594 0.18 18.74 -13.93
N ALA A 595 1.40 18.22 -14.07
CA ALA A 595 1.68 16.86 -13.63
C ALA A 595 1.39 16.80 -12.12
N MET A 596 0.73 15.74 -11.66
CA MET A 596 0.32 15.61 -10.25
C MET A 596 1.15 14.52 -9.58
N SER A 597 1.57 14.77 -8.34
CA SER A 597 2.17 13.79 -7.43
C SER A 597 1.32 13.69 -6.16
N PHE A 598 1.39 12.56 -5.46
CA PHE A 598 0.72 12.39 -4.17
C PHE A 598 1.76 12.47 -3.06
N VAL A 599 1.56 13.40 -2.12
CA VAL A 599 2.50 13.70 -1.03
C VAL A 599 1.72 13.73 0.28
N SER A 600 2.36 13.34 1.39
CA SER A 600 1.67 13.36 2.68
C SER A 600 1.33 14.78 3.15
N ASN A 601 0.19 14.94 3.84
CA ASN A 601 -0.31 16.21 4.37
C ASN A 601 0.71 16.87 5.28
N ASP A 602 1.44 16.09 6.09
CA ASP A 602 2.52 16.57 6.93
C ASP A 602 3.65 17.19 6.12
N VAL A 603 4.02 16.59 4.98
CA VAL A 603 5.06 17.11 4.09
C VAL A 603 4.57 18.34 3.34
N VAL A 604 3.31 18.36 2.90
CA VAL A 604 2.68 19.54 2.28
C VAL A 604 2.69 20.72 3.24
N ALA A 605 2.30 20.51 4.50
CA ALA A 605 2.31 21.54 5.54
C ALA A 605 3.74 21.99 5.89
N ALA A 606 4.65 21.03 6.14
CA ALA A 606 6.02 21.31 6.56
C ALA A 606 6.82 22.07 5.48
N ARG A 607 6.57 21.80 4.20
CA ARG A 607 7.28 22.43 3.07
C ARG A 607 6.49 23.56 2.41
N GLN A 608 5.29 23.87 2.89
CA GLN A 608 4.37 24.85 2.31
C GLN A 608 4.14 24.61 0.80
N ILE A 609 3.90 23.34 0.42
CA ILE A 609 3.65 22.97 -0.97
C ILE A 609 2.28 23.49 -1.40
N ILE A 610 2.24 24.17 -2.54
CA ILE A 610 1.02 24.69 -3.14
C ILE A 610 0.22 23.53 -3.72
N THR A 611 -1.04 23.40 -3.34
CA THR A 611 -1.97 22.35 -3.85
C THR A 611 -2.72 22.77 -5.10
N ASP A 612 -2.89 24.08 -5.33
CA ASP A 612 -3.52 24.66 -6.51
C ASP A 612 -2.63 25.74 -7.11
N LEU A 613 -2.14 25.51 -8.33
CA LEU A 613 -1.24 26.45 -9.01
C LEU A 613 -1.96 27.67 -9.60
N ARG A 614 -3.30 27.62 -9.75
CA ARG A 614 -4.07 28.66 -10.45
C ARG A 614 -3.99 30.06 -9.82
N PRO A 615 -4.01 30.24 -8.49
CA PRO A 615 -3.81 31.55 -7.87
C PRO A 615 -2.43 32.16 -8.14
N TYR A 616 -1.47 31.34 -8.60
CA TYR A 616 -0.11 31.75 -8.92
C TYR A 616 0.11 31.97 -10.42
N ALA A 617 -0.92 31.76 -11.25
CA ALA A 617 -0.87 32.09 -12.67
C ALA A 617 -0.58 33.58 -12.87
N GLY A 618 0.42 33.89 -13.68
CA GLY A 618 0.94 35.24 -13.91
C GLY A 618 1.96 35.74 -12.87
N ARG A 619 2.13 35.04 -11.74
CA ARG A 619 3.15 35.40 -10.74
C ARG A 619 4.55 35.02 -11.21
N VAL A 620 5.53 35.79 -10.78
CA VAL A 620 6.93 35.64 -11.18
C VAL A 620 7.66 34.69 -10.24
N LEU A 621 8.42 33.75 -10.79
CA LEU A 621 9.22 32.81 -9.99
C LEU A 621 10.45 33.50 -9.36
N SER A 622 10.78 33.16 -8.12
CA SER A 622 11.98 33.65 -7.42
C SER A 622 13.22 32.79 -7.71
N ARG A 623 13.04 31.53 -8.13
CA ARG A 623 14.11 30.58 -8.44
C ARG A 623 13.74 29.65 -9.60
N ASN A 624 14.76 29.05 -10.21
CA ASN A 624 14.58 28.06 -11.27
C ASN A 624 13.84 26.82 -10.72
N LYS A 625 12.98 26.22 -11.54
CA LYS A 625 12.31 24.95 -11.28
C LYS A 625 12.70 23.92 -12.32
N GLN A 626 13.10 22.75 -11.87
CA GLN A 626 13.38 21.61 -12.74
C GLN A 626 12.15 20.70 -12.85
N PRO A 627 12.04 19.90 -13.92
CA PRO A 627 11.01 18.87 -14.01
C PRO A 627 11.04 17.94 -12.77
N GLY A 628 9.88 17.77 -12.13
CA GLY A 628 9.71 17.01 -10.88
C GLY A 628 9.71 17.85 -9.60
N ASP A 629 10.15 19.11 -9.65
CA ASP A 629 10.13 19.99 -8.47
C ASP A 629 8.70 20.35 -8.04
N TYR A 630 8.48 20.44 -6.73
CA TYR A 630 7.24 20.97 -6.16
C TYR A 630 7.23 22.50 -6.19
N PHE A 631 6.03 23.10 -6.25
CA PHE A 631 5.84 24.53 -6.05
C PHE A 631 5.50 24.84 -4.60
N THR A 632 6.11 25.88 -4.04
CA THR A 632 5.89 26.41 -2.69
C THR A 632 5.64 27.91 -2.76
N THR A 633 5.05 28.46 -1.72
CA THR A 633 4.76 29.91 -1.64
C THR A 633 6.01 30.77 -1.79
N ALA A 634 7.16 30.30 -1.26
CA ALA A 634 8.46 30.98 -1.36
C ALA A 634 9.06 30.98 -2.77
N ASP A 635 8.52 30.17 -3.68
CA ASP A 635 8.95 30.14 -5.08
C ASP A 635 8.44 31.33 -5.89
N PHE A 636 7.53 32.15 -5.36
CA PHE A 636 6.92 33.24 -6.08
C PHE A 636 7.26 34.58 -5.45
N LEU A 637 7.63 35.55 -6.28
CA LEU A 637 7.78 36.95 -5.90
C LEU A 637 6.40 37.59 -5.60
N PRO A 638 6.36 38.75 -4.92
CA PRO A 638 5.13 39.51 -4.69
C PRO A 638 4.27 39.72 -5.96
N GLU A 639 2.95 39.85 -5.81
CA GLU A 639 2.00 39.89 -6.95
C GLU A 639 2.22 41.07 -7.92
N ASP A 640 2.86 42.14 -7.46
CA ASP A 640 3.20 43.33 -8.23
C ASP A 640 4.53 43.21 -8.99
N ALA A 641 5.27 42.12 -8.80
CA ALA A 641 6.53 41.88 -9.49
C ALA A 641 6.31 41.68 -10.99
N LYS A 642 6.99 42.48 -11.81
CA LYS A 642 7.01 42.32 -13.27
C LYS A 642 8.04 41.26 -13.67
N PRO A 643 7.77 40.40 -14.66
CA PRO A 643 8.74 39.41 -15.10
C PRO A 643 10.02 40.06 -15.64
N GLY A 644 11.14 39.36 -15.48
CA GLY A 644 12.48 39.78 -15.86
C GLY A 644 13.44 39.83 -14.68
N VAL A 645 14.75 39.80 -14.95
CA VAL A 645 15.81 39.72 -13.94
C VAL A 645 15.72 40.85 -12.88
N ALA A 646 15.19 42.01 -13.27
CA ALA A 646 14.97 43.12 -12.36
C ALA A 646 14.04 42.78 -11.18
N ALA A 647 13.14 41.81 -11.34
CA ALA A 647 12.25 41.33 -10.28
C ALA A 647 13.02 40.70 -9.10
N GLY A 648 14.20 40.15 -9.36
CA GLY A 648 15.07 39.57 -8.34
C GLY A 648 15.97 40.59 -7.64
N ILE A 649 15.97 41.86 -8.05
CA ILE A 649 16.79 42.90 -7.45
C ILE A 649 15.99 43.53 -6.31
N ALA A 650 16.47 43.38 -5.08
CA ALA A 650 15.83 43.97 -3.91
C ALA A 650 15.79 45.52 -4.01
N ALA A 651 14.79 46.13 -3.39
CA ALA A 651 14.73 47.59 -3.25
C ALA A 651 16.01 48.13 -2.60
N GLY A 652 16.53 49.26 -3.09
CA GLY A 652 17.80 49.83 -2.63
C GLY A 652 19.05 49.18 -3.23
N HIS A 653 18.91 48.25 -4.19
CA HIS A 653 20.03 47.67 -4.95
C HIS A 653 19.97 48.04 -6.43
N ARG A 654 21.12 48.01 -7.10
CA ARG A 654 21.27 48.13 -8.56
C ARG A 654 21.87 46.82 -9.11
N GLY A 655 21.28 46.31 -10.18
CA GLY A 655 21.75 45.07 -10.83
C GLY A 655 22.86 45.34 -11.83
N PHE A 656 23.94 44.56 -11.76
CA PHE A 656 25.06 44.57 -12.70
C PHE A 656 25.20 43.20 -13.35
N LEU A 657 25.14 43.13 -14.67
CA LEU A 657 25.53 41.93 -15.41
C LEU A 657 27.04 41.93 -15.58
N VAL A 658 27.71 40.94 -15.00
CA VAL A 658 29.17 40.82 -15.01
C VAL A 658 29.56 39.51 -15.66
N ALA A 659 30.45 39.57 -16.63
CA ALA A 659 30.97 38.39 -17.31
C ALA A 659 32.11 37.73 -16.51
N LYS A 660 32.36 36.44 -16.77
CA LYS A 660 33.37 35.63 -16.07
C LYS A 660 34.78 36.22 -16.13
N ASP A 661 35.14 36.82 -17.26
CA ASP A 661 36.42 37.47 -17.53
C ASP A 661 36.60 38.79 -16.75
N GLN A 662 35.51 39.49 -16.44
CA GLN A 662 35.54 40.72 -15.65
C GLN A 662 35.59 40.47 -14.14
N LEU A 663 35.26 39.26 -13.69
CA LEU A 663 35.10 38.97 -12.27
C LEU A 663 35.50 37.52 -11.93
N ALA A 664 36.69 37.39 -11.36
CA ALA A 664 37.26 36.11 -10.94
C ALA A 664 36.47 35.52 -9.75
N GLY A 665 36.35 34.19 -9.72
CA GLY A 665 35.65 33.48 -8.64
C GLY A 665 34.14 33.30 -8.85
N LEU A 666 33.60 33.67 -10.03
CA LEU A 666 32.19 33.42 -10.35
C LEU A 666 31.81 31.92 -10.38
N ASP A 667 32.78 30.99 -10.50
CA ASP A 667 32.52 29.55 -10.50
C ASP A 667 32.15 28.99 -9.12
N VAL A 668 32.51 29.69 -8.03
CA VAL A 668 32.27 29.21 -6.66
C VAL A 668 30.99 29.76 -6.03
N ILE A 669 30.26 30.64 -6.73
CA ILE A 669 29.05 31.27 -6.21
C ILE A 669 27.77 30.57 -6.70
N GLN A 670 26.72 30.63 -5.88
CA GLN A 670 25.39 30.14 -6.22
C GLN A 670 24.38 31.28 -6.22
N GLN A 671 23.31 31.14 -6.99
CA GLN A 671 22.19 32.07 -6.96
C GLN A 671 21.66 32.21 -5.51
N GLY A 672 21.42 33.44 -5.07
CA GLY A 672 21.03 33.80 -3.71
C GLY A 672 22.19 33.91 -2.71
N SER A 673 23.43 33.66 -3.10
CA SER A 673 24.59 33.84 -2.21
C SER A 673 24.88 35.31 -1.96
N ARG A 674 25.38 35.64 -0.77
CA ARG A 674 25.93 36.97 -0.45
C ARG A 674 27.45 36.95 -0.53
N VAL A 675 28.02 37.93 -1.19
CA VAL A 675 29.44 38.00 -1.50
C VAL A 675 29.98 39.41 -1.29
N ASP A 676 31.27 39.53 -1.07
CA ASP A 676 31.99 40.80 -1.20
C ASP A 676 32.80 40.77 -2.50
N VAL A 677 32.91 41.92 -3.15
CA VAL A 677 33.75 42.06 -4.35
C VAL A 677 34.97 42.88 -3.99
N LEU A 678 36.14 42.32 -4.26
CA LEU A 678 37.43 42.96 -4.06
C LEU A 678 38.00 43.39 -5.41
N ALA A 679 38.55 44.60 -5.49
CA ALA A 679 39.35 45.05 -6.61
C ALA A 679 40.83 44.96 -6.25
N ALA A 680 41.59 44.20 -7.03
CA ALA A 680 43.04 44.22 -6.97
C ALA A 680 43.56 45.24 -7.99
N SER A 681 44.29 46.24 -7.51
CA SER A 681 45.01 47.20 -8.36
C SER A 681 46.51 46.97 -8.24
N GLU A 682 47.22 46.98 -9.37
CA GLU A 682 48.67 46.98 -9.37
C GLU A 682 49.20 48.26 -8.70
N LEU A 683 50.25 48.11 -7.90
CA LEU A 683 50.93 49.26 -7.31
C LEU A 683 51.88 49.84 -8.35
N ASN A 684 51.47 50.94 -8.97
CA ASN A 684 52.33 51.71 -9.85
C ASN A 684 53.25 52.59 -9.01
N PHE A 685 54.56 52.30 -9.05
CA PHE A 685 55.57 53.15 -8.47
C PHE A 685 56.26 53.97 -9.56
N PRO A 686 56.60 55.25 -9.31
CA PRO A 686 57.39 56.03 -10.26
C PRO A 686 58.76 55.38 -10.53
N ASP A 687 59.33 55.57 -11.72
CA ASP A 687 60.58 54.93 -12.16
C ASP A 687 61.79 55.15 -11.22
N ASN A 688 61.74 56.17 -10.36
CA ASN A 688 62.80 56.46 -9.39
C ASN A 688 62.63 55.74 -8.04
N TYR A 689 61.63 54.86 -7.92
CA TYR A 689 61.40 54.02 -6.75
C TYR A 689 62.02 52.64 -6.95
N ASP A 690 62.83 52.21 -5.99
CA ASP A 690 63.44 50.89 -5.94
C ASP A 690 62.65 50.00 -4.99
N VAL A 691 61.71 49.24 -5.53
CA VAL A 691 60.72 48.48 -4.76
C VAL A 691 61.10 47.01 -4.74
N ALA A 692 61.10 46.42 -3.55
CA ALA A 692 61.35 44.99 -3.41
C ALA A 692 60.34 44.17 -4.25
N PRO A 693 60.78 43.14 -5.00
CA PRO A 693 59.88 42.34 -5.86
C PRO A 693 58.66 41.76 -5.11
N GLU A 694 58.82 41.46 -3.81
CA GLU A 694 57.76 40.97 -2.94
C GLU A 694 56.63 41.99 -2.69
N MET A 695 56.93 43.28 -2.76
CA MET A 695 55.94 44.37 -2.65
C MET A 695 55.22 44.62 -3.98
N ILE A 696 55.93 44.47 -5.11
CA ILE A 696 55.34 44.56 -6.45
C ILE A 696 54.33 43.42 -6.67
N ALA A 697 54.62 42.24 -6.14
CA ALA A 697 53.71 41.09 -6.19
C ALA A 697 52.45 41.23 -5.32
N ARG A 698 52.41 42.19 -4.39
CA ARG A 698 51.27 42.43 -3.49
C ARG A 698 50.47 43.62 -4.02
N GLY A 699 49.52 43.36 -4.92
CA GLY A 699 48.56 44.36 -5.36
C GLY A 699 47.80 44.97 -4.18
N ARG A 700 47.41 46.24 -4.30
CA ARG A 700 46.52 46.88 -3.33
C ARG A 700 45.12 46.29 -3.49
N VAL A 701 44.55 45.78 -2.40
CA VAL A 701 43.22 45.16 -2.42
C VAL A 701 42.24 46.12 -1.75
N GLU A 702 41.33 46.65 -2.55
CA GLU A 702 40.23 47.47 -2.08
C GLU A 702 38.92 46.71 -2.15
N VAL A 703 38.01 47.00 -1.23
CA VAL A 703 36.65 46.44 -1.29
C VAL A 703 35.84 47.27 -2.29
N ALA A 704 35.51 46.70 -3.45
CA ALA A 704 34.75 47.37 -4.49
C ALA A 704 33.27 47.50 -4.13
N ALA A 705 32.71 46.46 -3.50
CA ALA A 705 31.36 46.45 -2.96
C ALA A 705 31.23 45.41 -1.85
N GLN A 706 30.42 45.72 -0.84
CA GLN A 706 30.10 44.80 0.25
C GLN A 706 28.67 44.29 0.15
N ASN A 707 28.42 43.11 0.70
CA ASN A 707 27.08 42.56 0.89
C ASN A 707 26.29 42.42 -0.43
N VAL A 708 27.00 42.09 -1.51
CA VAL A 708 26.44 41.94 -2.85
C VAL A 708 25.65 40.64 -2.92
N GLU A 709 24.43 40.71 -3.44
CA GLU A 709 23.58 39.53 -3.62
C GLU A 709 23.68 39.00 -5.06
N VAL A 710 23.88 37.69 -5.20
CA VAL A 710 23.95 37.03 -6.51
C VAL A 710 22.53 36.70 -6.97
N VAL A 711 21.94 37.55 -7.82
CA VAL A 711 20.53 37.42 -8.26
C VAL A 711 20.34 36.28 -9.25
N GLN A 712 21.25 36.13 -10.22
CA GLN A 712 21.18 35.09 -11.26
C GLN A 712 22.56 34.69 -11.74
N VAL A 713 22.75 33.40 -12.03
CA VAL A 713 24.00 32.86 -12.58
C VAL A 713 23.68 32.20 -13.92
N TYR A 714 24.36 32.63 -14.98
CA TYR A 714 24.24 32.07 -16.32
C TYR A 714 25.31 31.00 -16.51
N LYS A 715 24.87 29.76 -16.74
CA LYS A 715 25.73 28.61 -16.96
C LYS A 715 25.58 28.07 -18.37
N GLU A 716 26.70 27.79 -19.02
CA GLU A 716 26.74 27.02 -20.25
C GLU A 716 27.17 25.58 -19.93
N PRO A 717 26.58 24.55 -20.58
CA PRO A 717 26.83 23.14 -20.24
C PRO A 717 28.31 22.74 -20.21
N ASN A 718 29.13 23.33 -21.08
CA ASN A 718 30.54 22.97 -21.24
C ASN A 718 31.54 24.00 -20.70
N ARG A 719 31.09 25.23 -20.38
CA ARG A 719 31.98 26.32 -19.95
C ARG A 719 31.82 26.72 -18.48
N GLY A 720 30.83 26.15 -17.78
CA GLY A 720 30.52 26.53 -16.41
C GLY A 720 29.81 27.88 -16.35
N VAL A 721 30.10 28.70 -15.34
CA VAL A 721 29.51 30.04 -15.19
C VAL A 721 30.13 30.99 -16.21
N VAL A 722 29.31 31.62 -17.05
CA VAL A 722 29.75 32.57 -18.09
C VAL A 722 29.49 34.01 -17.68
N ALA A 723 28.40 34.25 -16.94
CA ALA A 723 28.06 35.55 -16.40
C ALA A 723 27.19 35.42 -15.14
N ALA A 724 27.11 36.49 -14.37
CA ALA A 724 26.18 36.60 -13.24
C ALA A 724 25.57 38.00 -13.15
N VAL A 725 24.37 38.09 -12.58
CA VAL A 725 23.74 39.37 -12.22
C VAL A 725 23.89 39.57 -10.73
N LEU A 726 24.57 40.65 -10.36
CA LEU A 726 24.86 41.04 -8.99
C LEU A 726 23.97 42.22 -8.58
N ALA A 727 23.21 42.08 -7.50
CA ALA A 727 22.50 43.17 -6.86
C ALA A 727 23.42 43.83 -5.84
N ILE A 728 23.84 45.06 -6.15
CA ILE A 728 24.78 45.85 -5.34
C ILE A 728 24.00 46.97 -4.64
N PRO A 729 24.21 47.22 -3.34
CA PRO A 729 23.58 48.35 -2.66
C PRO A 729 23.84 49.66 -3.40
N VAL A 730 22.83 50.53 -3.52
CA VAL A 730 22.92 51.76 -4.33
C VAL A 730 24.04 52.70 -3.83
N GLU A 731 24.33 52.68 -2.52
CA GLU A 731 25.44 53.41 -1.90
C GLU A 731 26.83 52.94 -2.37
N GLU A 732 27.00 51.66 -2.71
CA GLU A 732 28.26 51.07 -3.19
C GLU A 732 28.33 51.03 -4.73
N ALA A 733 27.20 51.20 -5.43
CA ALA A 733 27.11 51.05 -6.87
C ALA A 733 28.08 51.94 -7.66
N SER A 734 28.26 53.20 -7.24
CA SER A 734 29.18 54.13 -7.92
C SER A 734 30.65 53.71 -7.75
N ARG A 735 30.99 53.14 -6.58
CA ARG A 735 32.35 52.62 -6.31
C ARG A 735 32.62 51.37 -7.13
N PHE A 736 31.66 50.46 -7.18
CA PHE A 736 31.74 49.26 -7.99
C PHE A 736 31.88 49.58 -9.50
N GLU A 737 31.08 50.53 -10.01
CA GLU A 737 31.18 51.00 -11.41
C GLU A 737 32.58 51.55 -11.71
N ALA A 738 33.15 52.34 -10.81
CA ALA A 738 34.51 52.85 -10.96
C ALA A 738 35.56 51.72 -10.98
N SER A 739 35.42 50.72 -10.10
CA SER A 739 36.32 49.56 -10.08
C SER A 739 36.18 48.68 -11.31
N LEU A 740 34.96 48.48 -11.82
CA LEU A 740 34.69 47.71 -13.03
C LEU A 740 35.25 48.41 -14.28
N ALA A 741 35.23 49.75 -14.31
CA ALA A 741 35.81 50.53 -15.39
C ALA A 741 37.34 50.61 -15.36
N ALA A 742 37.97 50.33 -14.22
CA ALA A 742 39.41 50.53 -14.00
C ALA A 742 40.34 49.45 -14.60
N ASP A 743 39.82 48.50 -15.39
CA ASP A 743 40.56 47.36 -15.95
C ASP A 743 41.36 46.53 -14.91
N GLY A 744 41.03 46.69 -13.62
CA GLY A 744 41.62 45.95 -12.52
C GLY A 744 40.99 44.57 -12.36
N GLU A 745 41.74 43.62 -11.80
CA GLU A 745 41.24 42.27 -11.55
C GLU A 745 40.23 42.30 -10.38
N LEU A 746 38.94 42.16 -10.68
CA LEU A 746 37.92 42.00 -9.66
C LEU A 746 37.83 40.53 -9.24
N ARG A 747 37.66 40.30 -7.93
CA ARG A 747 37.51 38.96 -7.37
C ARG A 747 36.37 38.89 -6.38
N VAL A 748 35.54 37.84 -6.50
CA VAL A 748 34.46 37.56 -5.57
C VAL A 748 34.99 36.78 -4.38
N VAL A 749 34.63 37.22 -3.18
CA VAL A 749 34.85 36.50 -1.94
C VAL A 749 33.49 36.12 -1.36
N PRO A 750 33.13 34.82 -1.34
CA PRO A 750 31.88 34.41 -0.73
C PRO A 750 31.92 34.72 0.76
N ARG A 751 30.87 35.40 1.26
CA ARG A 751 30.68 35.53 2.71
C ARG A 751 30.22 34.18 3.22
N SER A 752 31.18 33.36 3.64
CA SER A 752 30.86 32.14 4.35
C SER A 752 30.07 32.47 5.60
N GLN A 753 29.05 31.68 5.92
CA GLN A 753 28.57 31.59 7.31
C GLN A 753 29.65 31.00 8.25
N THR A 754 30.82 30.55 7.74
CA THR A 754 32.08 30.31 8.47
C THR A 754 33.13 29.67 7.53
N VAL A 755 34.19 30.40 7.16
CA VAL A 755 35.39 29.84 6.50
C VAL A 755 36.61 30.58 7.09
N PHE A 756 37.39 29.81 7.85
CA PHE A 756 38.72 30.21 8.33
C PHE A 756 39.67 30.33 7.13
N ILE A 757 40.15 31.55 6.86
CA ILE A 757 41.40 31.75 6.12
C ILE A 757 42.49 31.97 7.16
N ALA A 758 43.54 31.15 7.09
CA ALA A 758 44.71 31.24 7.97
C ALA A 758 45.52 32.51 7.65
N ALA A 759 45.21 33.61 8.33
CA ALA A 759 46.10 34.74 8.55
C ALA A 759 46.20 35.00 10.07
N PRO A 760 47.34 35.49 10.60
CA PRO A 760 47.56 35.55 12.03
C PRO A 760 46.73 36.67 12.66
N GLN A 761 45.83 36.27 13.56
CA GLN A 761 45.22 37.03 14.66
C GLN A 761 44.93 38.52 14.40
N ALA A 762 43.75 38.80 13.85
CA ALA A 762 43.03 40.04 14.10
C ALA A 762 41.63 39.71 14.63
N ASN A 763 41.18 40.46 15.64
CA ASN A 763 40.02 40.17 16.47
C ASN A 763 38.73 39.91 15.67
N ALA A 764 38.17 38.71 15.80
CA ALA A 764 37.01 38.20 15.08
C ALA A 764 35.66 38.72 15.63
N ALA A 765 35.42 40.03 15.56
CA ALA A 765 34.15 40.63 15.98
C ALA A 765 33.50 41.57 14.94
N SER A 766 34.14 41.82 13.80
CA SER A 766 33.54 42.59 12.71
C SER A 766 33.56 41.80 11.40
N ASP A 767 32.39 41.47 10.86
CA ASP A 767 32.17 40.90 9.52
C ASP A 767 32.57 41.85 8.36
N VAL A 768 33.35 42.89 8.66
CA VAL A 768 33.77 43.90 7.71
C VAL A 768 35.19 43.58 7.27
N ILE A 769 35.34 43.15 6.01
CA ILE A 769 36.65 43.06 5.37
C ILE A 769 37.19 44.50 5.23
N THR A 770 38.25 44.83 5.95
CA THR A 770 38.93 46.12 5.82
C THR A 770 39.85 46.11 4.61
N ALA A 771 39.90 47.22 3.86
CA ALA A 771 40.85 47.39 2.76
C ALA A 771 42.29 47.20 3.29
N ALA A 772 43.07 46.37 2.60
CA ALA A 772 44.45 46.10 2.96
C ALA A 772 45.35 46.88 2.00
N ASP A 773 45.89 48.00 2.49
CA ASP A 773 46.90 48.75 1.78
C ASP A 773 48.30 48.27 2.23
N PRO A 774 49.05 47.56 1.37
CA PRO A 774 50.38 47.06 1.72
C PRO A 774 51.40 48.17 2.00
N LEU A 775 51.10 49.43 1.64
CA LEU A 775 51.91 50.59 1.97
C LEU A 775 51.73 51.05 3.43
N VAL A 776 50.65 50.63 4.10
CA VAL A 776 50.42 50.96 5.51
C VAL A 776 51.45 50.20 6.36
N GLY A 777 52.46 50.93 6.82
CA GLY A 777 53.60 50.40 7.57
C GLY A 777 54.86 50.12 6.73
N ALA A 778 54.82 50.33 5.41
CA ALA A 778 56.02 50.29 4.58
C ALA A 778 57.02 51.38 4.99
N LYS A 779 58.31 51.07 4.94
CA LYS A 779 59.38 52.02 5.24
C LYS A 779 59.98 52.54 3.94
N PHE A 780 60.23 53.84 3.89
CA PHE A 780 60.84 54.51 2.75
C PHE A 780 62.24 54.97 3.14
N LEU A 781 63.25 54.57 2.37
CA LEU A 781 64.60 55.09 2.48
C LEU A 781 64.87 55.97 1.26
N GLU A 782 64.99 57.27 1.51
CA GLU A 782 65.36 58.21 0.46
C GLU A 782 66.87 58.38 0.42
N GLN A 783 67.47 58.12 -0.75
CA GLN A 783 68.89 58.33 -0.98
C GLN A 783 69.08 59.37 -2.09
N LEU A 784 69.81 60.44 -1.76
CA LEU A 784 70.24 61.46 -2.69
C LEU A 784 71.67 61.13 -3.14
N VAL A 785 71.83 60.77 -4.42
CA VAL A 785 73.15 60.52 -5.02
C VAL A 785 73.38 61.58 -6.10
N GLY A 786 74.12 62.63 -5.77
CA GLY A 786 74.27 63.80 -6.63
C GLY A 786 72.93 64.54 -6.82
N SER A 787 72.50 64.70 -8.07
CA SER A 787 71.17 65.28 -8.42
C SER A 787 70.06 64.24 -8.55
N GLN A 788 70.35 62.95 -8.39
CA GLN A 788 69.37 61.87 -8.53
C GLN A 788 68.77 61.51 -7.17
N ARG A 789 67.43 61.51 -7.11
CA ARG A 789 66.63 61.11 -5.94
C ARG A 789 66.12 59.69 -6.16
N ARG A 790 66.63 58.72 -5.40
CA ARG A 790 66.17 57.32 -5.41
C ARG A 790 65.44 57.02 -4.10
N VAL A 791 64.27 56.40 -4.18
CA VAL A 791 63.46 56.05 -3.00
C VAL A 791 63.31 54.54 -2.93
N SER A 792 63.93 53.89 -1.95
CA SER A 792 63.77 52.44 -1.74
C SER A 792 62.60 52.15 -0.81
N VAL A 793 61.74 51.20 -1.18
CA VAL A 793 60.53 50.83 -0.40
C VAL A 793 60.69 49.43 0.18
N PHE A 794 60.55 49.32 1.51
CA PHE A 794 60.70 48.07 2.25
C PHE A 794 59.39 47.67 2.96
N PRO A 795 59.02 46.37 2.98
CA PRO A 795 57.87 45.89 3.73
C PRO A 795 58.07 46.08 5.25
N ALA A 796 56.97 46.27 5.98
CA ALA A 796 56.96 46.55 7.42
C ALA A 796 57.74 45.53 8.28
N THR A 797 57.85 44.29 7.81
CA THR A 797 58.47 43.16 8.50
C THR A 797 60.00 43.11 8.42
N VAL A 798 60.62 43.90 7.55
CA VAL A 798 62.08 43.89 7.36
C VAL A 798 62.69 45.00 8.24
N LYS A 799 63.63 44.63 9.13
CA LYS A 799 64.54 45.62 9.75
C LYS A 799 65.47 46.11 8.63
N PRO A 800 65.61 47.45 8.48
CA PRO A 800 66.28 48.06 7.33
C PRO A 800 67.71 47.57 7.13
#